data_AF-A0A7C5MPA6-F1
#
_entry.id   AF-A0A7C5MPA6-F1
#
_cell.length_a   1.000
_cell.length_b   1.000
_cell.length_c   1.000
_cell.angle_alpha   90.00
_cell.angle_beta   90.00
_cell.angle_gamma   90.00
#
_symmetry.space_group_name_H-M   'P 1'
#
loop_
_entity.id
_entity.type
_entity.pdbx_description
1 polymer ?
#
loop_
_entity_poly.entity_id
_entity_poly.type
_entity_poly.pdbx_seq_one_letter_code
_entity_poly.pdbx_strand_id
1 'polypeptide(L)'
;MKRLLNVVMGVVLLWFLFGLAGVGFAEEKEQGLVAYWSFDEDAGKVVKDISGNGNDGEIFDVERVDGGIKGKALRFRGTKESYVNCGNGKSLNFDTGSFSYSCWVYATESVGKWDIPIFKGGPNKMEPGYDMELGTDKWIASISDGTQTRNVELGYETNNKWVYLVVVVDRDQNKMYGYRDSSLVSSADIKGFGSVSSKQSLWISHPNYPFKGLIDEVKIYNRALSADEIKKDFAGGRELLSYPCYPMKQEPLVDGKVNGDPAWDNIPYGTGFYRLGTNYPSLRQTKIKVGYREKTLFFGIECEEPDIKKVESTGKDGDSLWLEDSIEIFLLPPGQKEYLQFIVNTAGAKTNITYRDGAEGKKGILEGWKAAVFKGDNYYSVEVAIPFNLLNYSPKDGDTGRFTVCRNTLTSPEERYTSWTPADIRFYEPDNFARIIFKGSPLEDSKQVQNIENEINKKYRAFLIMQIGKLLNLLSGQINKLTTLSTDIKDASISKELASIENSLEKITSSGDYSLSSTDALYSSFSELNRLKEKIDRISLSSPGLYGKRVINIESVEGLSAISNAKPGDVFVFAPGVYKCSKMSIPDGVEGYPVILRSRGDGKVTLENDGSANIIIPGSFNIFDGLEVRMSSDKPKGSGFFIERKNNIVIQNCRTVNCQFGVYIGYSRNITIQNCEMSHSGHFGIWCVGSGGTGLNSRYNPDAKNMNITISNCYLHDAGWNSDSKGGFTTEGYGIVANGAIENLLIEHCQIDNNSGDGILYEDWSKNTIARYNVIRGSGIAAIWIDNAEMSTFENNYLESNNVAIWLSGEDSSNRFLTNFVSIRNNIIVHNDPDKFFDPVTTIRPSYGKRTIIISSNTRNVYFDNNTIAFNKNPVLIELQRRPRRNIYPQDYYRDIWFRNNIFWQNSGSIQESLWLKYSYAEEDHQNKAMIDKEAVHFVNNLWDTPYSGDTHPVTGDPLFIDPGSYTPEGYRLTD
;
A
#
# COMPACT_ATOMS: atom_id res chain seq x y z
N MET A 1 27.74 7.49 31.61
CA MET A 1 26.50 7.49 32.42
C MET A 1 25.92 8.89 32.65
N LYS A 2 26.55 9.83 33.40
CA LYS A 2 26.01 11.20 33.58
C LYS A 2 25.82 12.00 32.28
N ARG A 3 26.74 11.85 31.31
CA ARG A 3 26.61 12.47 29.97
C ARG A 3 25.51 11.81 29.10
N LEU A 4 25.35 10.49 29.22
CA LEU A 4 24.29 9.73 28.55
C LEU A 4 22.89 10.08 29.10
N LEU A 5 22.81 10.33 30.41
CA LEU A 5 21.61 10.80 31.09
C LEU A 5 21.20 12.19 30.60
N ASN A 6 22.16 13.06 30.25
CA ASN A 6 21.89 14.38 29.70
C ASN A 6 21.39 14.33 28.25
N VAL A 7 21.85 13.37 27.44
CA VAL A 7 21.34 13.14 26.07
C VAL A 7 19.91 12.57 26.12
N VAL A 8 19.67 11.58 26.99
CA VAL A 8 18.32 11.04 27.22
C VAL A 8 17.39 12.08 27.83
N MET A 9 17.87 12.91 28.77
CA MET A 9 17.13 14.05 29.30
C MET A 9 16.90 15.14 28.26
N GLY A 10 17.81 15.35 27.30
CA GLY A 10 17.64 16.28 26.17
C GLY A 10 16.51 15.83 25.23
N VAL A 11 16.42 14.52 24.97
CA VAL A 11 15.31 13.91 24.22
C VAL A 11 13.98 14.00 24.99
N VAL A 12 14.00 13.86 26.32
CA VAL A 12 12.82 14.04 27.19
C VAL A 12 12.44 15.52 27.35
N LEU A 13 13.41 16.44 27.32
CA LEU A 13 13.20 17.90 27.31
C LEU A 13 12.65 18.38 25.96
N LEU A 14 13.02 17.73 24.86
CA LEU A 14 12.37 17.92 23.55
C LEU A 14 10.88 17.57 23.64
N TRP A 15 10.52 16.43 24.26
CA TRP A 15 9.12 16.06 24.54
C TRP A 15 8.40 17.02 25.50
N PHE A 16 9.12 17.65 26.44
CA PHE A 16 8.55 18.66 27.35
C PHE A 16 8.42 20.06 26.71
N LEU A 17 9.30 20.43 25.79
CA LEU A 17 9.22 21.67 24.99
C LEU A 17 8.07 21.61 23.97
N PHE A 18 7.72 20.42 23.46
CA PHE A 18 6.46 20.17 22.75
C PHE A 18 5.21 20.47 23.59
N GLY A 19 5.33 20.51 24.92
CA GLY A 19 4.24 20.85 25.84
C GLY A 19 4.19 22.31 26.31
N LEU A 20 5.23 23.14 26.09
CA LEU A 20 5.36 24.45 26.75
C LEU A 20 5.78 25.64 25.84
N ALA A 21 6.23 25.42 24.61
CA ALA A 21 6.38 26.53 23.64
C ALA A 21 5.06 26.73 22.88
N GLY A 22 4.11 27.39 23.53
CA GLY A 22 2.96 28.00 22.87
C GLY A 22 3.42 29.10 21.92
N VAL A 23 3.91 28.74 20.74
CA VAL A 23 3.71 29.58 19.56
C VAL A 23 2.23 29.45 19.29
N GLY A 24 1.49 30.54 19.50
CA GLY A 24 0.07 30.60 19.22
C GLY A 24 -0.18 30.23 17.76
N PHE A 25 -0.44 28.95 17.52
CA PHE A 25 -1.16 28.49 16.36
C PHE A 25 -2.52 29.17 16.43
N ALA A 26 -2.67 30.30 15.74
CA ALA A 26 -3.87 30.43 14.96
C ALA A 26 -3.71 29.48 13.77
N GLU A 27 -3.79 28.17 14.04
CA GLU A 27 -4.39 27.26 13.10
C GLU A 27 -5.71 27.95 12.75
N GLU A 28 -5.96 28.22 11.47
CA GLU A 28 -7.27 28.72 11.07
C GLU A 28 -8.23 27.57 11.37
N LYS A 29 -8.66 27.52 12.63
CA LYS A 29 -9.44 26.46 13.22
C LYS A 29 -10.65 26.41 12.35
N GLU A 30 -10.80 25.30 11.61
CA GLU A 30 -11.85 25.15 10.61
C GLU A 30 -13.15 25.64 11.26
N GLN A 31 -13.69 26.74 10.75
CA GLN A 31 -14.54 27.60 11.57
C GLN A 31 -15.70 26.79 12.12
N GLY A 32 -15.89 26.81 13.44
CA GLY A 32 -16.95 26.06 14.09
C GLY A 32 -16.76 24.55 14.21
N LEU A 33 -15.58 23.99 13.88
CA LEU A 33 -15.27 22.58 14.13
C LEU A 33 -15.23 22.30 15.65
N VAL A 34 -16.07 21.38 16.09
CA VAL A 34 -16.25 21.01 17.50
C VAL A 34 -15.85 19.59 17.85
N ALA A 35 -15.72 18.72 16.85
CA ALA A 35 -15.07 17.43 16.99
C ALA A 35 -14.49 16.97 15.65
N TYR A 36 -13.30 16.38 15.66
CA TYR A 36 -12.73 15.68 14.50
C TYR A 36 -11.88 14.50 14.96
N TRP A 37 -12.20 13.31 14.45
CA TRP A 37 -11.40 12.11 14.62
C TRP A 37 -10.92 11.60 13.25
N SER A 38 -9.60 11.68 12.99
CA SER A 38 -8.98 11.18 11.75
C SER A 38 -8.54 9.72 11.82
N PHE A 39 -8.42 9.16 13.03
CA PHE A 39 -7.99 7.78 13.29
C PHE A 39 -6.57 7.40 12.86
N ASP A 40 -5.75 8.37 12.45
CA ASP A 40 -4.38 8.20 11.96
C ASP A 40 -3.33 7.83 13.03
N GLU A 41 -3.73 7.70 14.30
CA GLU A 41 -2.76 7.36 15.34
C GLU A 41 -2.18 5.96 15.12
N ASP A 42 -0.87 5.80 15.34
CA ASP A 42 -0.17 4.54 15.07
C ASP A 42 -0.70 3.35 15.89
N ALA A 43 -1.19 3.60 17.11
CA ALA A 43 -1.76 2.58 18.00
C ALA A 43 -2.52 3.22 19.18
N GLY A 44 -3.25 2.39 19.94
CA GLY A 44 -3.83 2.75 21.24
C GLY A 44 -5.36 2.61 21.30
N LYS A 45 -5.92 2.76 22.51
CA LYS A 45 -7.38 2.66 22.75
C LYS A 45 -8.12 3.99 22.71
N VAL A 46 -7.43 5.08 22.37
CA VAL A 46 -8.00 6.42 22.33
C VAL A 46 -7.88 6.97 20.92
N VAL A 47 -8.95 7.51 20.36
CA VAL A 47 -8.94 8.37 19.18
C VAL A 47 -8.97 9.82 19.65
N LYS A 48 -8.06 10.64 19.13
CA LYS A 48 -7.93 12.02 19.57
C LYS A 48 -8.91 12.92 18.86
N ASP A 49 -9.60 13.77 19.63
CA ASP A 49 -10.35 14.89 19.07
C ASP A 49 -9.37 16.02 18.73
N ILE A 50 -9.02 16.11 17.45
CA ILE A 50 -8.06 17.11 16.96
C ILE A 50 -8.70 18.50 16.78
N SER A 51 -10.00 18.67 17.05
CA SER A 51 -10.62 20.00 17.13
C SER A 51 -10.21 20.78 18.39
N GLY A 52 -9.61 20.11 19.37
CA GLY A 52 -9.17 20.70 20.63
C GLY A 52 -10.31 20.97 21.64
N ASN A 53 -11.48 20.36 21.47
CA ASN A 53 -12.59 20.47 22.43
C ASN A 53 -12.61 19.33 23.46
N GLY A 54 -11.67 18.39 23.36
CA GLY A 54 -11.49 17.31 24.33
C GLY A 54 -12.56 16.22 24.23
N ASN A 55 -13.20 16.07 23.07
CA ASN A 55 -14.12 14.97 22.79
C ASN A 55 -13.38 13.67 22.41
N ASP A 56 -12.26 13.37 23.07
CA ASP A 56 -11.49 12.14 22.79
C ASP A 56 -12.40 10.90 22.89
N GLY A 57 -12.25 9.98 21.95
CA GLY A 57 -13.03 8.75 21.90
C GLY A 57 -12.28 7.56 22.46
N GLU A 58 -12.94 6.71 23.24
CA GLU A 58 -12.37 5.42 23.67
C GLU A 58 -12.88 4.30 22.75
N ILE A 59 -11.95 3.51 22.23
CA ILE A 59 -12.20 2.40 21.32
C ILE A 59 -12.57 1.13 22.09
N PHE A 60 -13.68 0.51 21.71
CA PHE A 60 -14.14 -0.79 22.18
C PHE A 60 -14.32 -1.74 21.00
N ASP A 61 -13.51 -2.79 20.94
CA ASP A 61 -13.58 -3.84 19.91
C ASP A 61 -13.50 -3.37 18.44
N VAL A 62 -12.95 -2.16 18.21
CA VAL A 62 -12.66 -1.59 16.90
C VAL A 62 -11.16 -1.66 16.62
N GLU A 63 -10.78 -1.84 15.36
CA GLU A 63 -9.38 -1.92 14.93
C GLU A 63 -9.02 -0.79 13.97
N ARG A 64 -7.83 -0.21 14.11
CA ARG A 64 -7.27 0.70 13.11
C ARG A 64 -6.70 -0.09 11.94
N VAL A 65 -7.05 0.28 10.72
CA VAL A 65 -6.57 -0.34 9.49
C VAL A 65 -5.95 0.72 8.58
N ASP A 66 -4.86 0.35 7.89
CA ASP A 66 -4.28 1.19 6.85
C ASP A 66 -5.17 1.22 5.60
N GLY A 67 -5.04 2.27 4.78
CA GLY A 67 -5.85 2.44 3.57
C GLY A 67 -7.19 3.12 3.84
N GLY A 68 -7.25 3.95 4.88
CA GLY A 68 -8.32 4.93 5.05
C GLY A 68 -8.32 5.99 3.95
N ILE A 69 -9.34 6.82 3.93
CA ILE A 69 -9.46 7.96 3.01
C ILE A 69 -8.27 8.90 3.18
N LYS A 70 -7.85 9.11 4.43
CA LYS A 70 -6.56 9.70 4.77
C LYS A 70 -5.88 8.77 5.76
N GLY A 71 -4.74 8.21 5.37
CA GLY A 71 -3.95 7.35 6.26
C GLY A 71 -4.71 6.10 6.72
N LYS A 72 -5.24 6.12 7.96
CA LYS A 72 -5.87 4.97 8.61
C LYS A 72 -7.38 5.21 8.83
N ALA A 73 -8.14 4.12 8.87
CA ALA A 73 -9.55 4.15 9.24
C ALA A 73 -9.84 3.21 10.42
N LEU A 74 -11.03 3.32 11.01
CA LEU A 74 -11.51 2.38 12.01
C LEU A 74 -12.43 1.32 11.40
N ARG A 75 -12.13 0.05 11.68
CA ARG A 75 -12.91 -1.11 11.24
C ARG A 75 -13.87 -1.58 12.33
N PHE A 76 -15.16 -1.44 12.04
CA PHE A 76 -16.27 -1.87 12.90
C PHE A 76 -16.83 -3.21 12.45
N ARG A 77 -17.11 -4.09 13.41
CA ARG A 77 -17.46 -5.50 13.18
C ARG A 77 -18.95 -5.77 13.03
N GLY A 78 -19.81 -4.77 13.19
CA GLY A 78 -21.26 -4.98 13.21
C GLY A 78 -21.76 -5.68 14.47
N THR A 79 -21.02 -5.60 15.57
CA THR A 79 -21.38 -6.19 16.87
C THR A 79 -21.58 -5.10 17.91
N LYS A 80 -22.37 -5.39 18.95
CA LYS A 80 -22.67 -4.43 20.01
C LYS A 80 -21.46 -4.01 20.85
N GLU A 81 -20.39 -4.79 20.80
CA GLU A 81 -19.12 -4.50 21.47
C GLU A 81 -18.20 -3.59 20.64
N SER A 82 -18.46 -3.44 19.33
CA SER A 82 -17.63 -2.73 18.36
C SER A 82 -18.10 -1.28 18.16
N TYR A 83 -17.55 -0.36 18.98
CA TYR A 83 -17.90 1.07 18.95
C TYR A 83 -16.78 1.97 19.47
N VAL A 84 -16.90 3.27 19.24
CA VAL A 84 -16.12 4.30 19.93
C VAL A 84 -17.04 5.13 20.82
N ASN A 85 -16.69 5.28 22.09
CA ASN A 85 -17.38 6.17 23.02
C ASN A 85 -16.70 7.53 23.04
N CYS A 86 -17.33 8.54 22.44
CA CYS A 86 -16.81 9.91 22.44
C CYS A 86 -17.35 10.77 23.60
N GLY A 87 -18.12 10.16 24.51
CA GLY A 87 -18.69 10.83 25.67
C GLY A 87 -19.78 11.86 25.32
N ASN A 88 -20.11 12.72 26.29
CA ASN A 88 -21.15 13.75 26.15
C ASN A 88 -20.58 15.15 26.45
N GLY A 89 -19.62 15.60 25.62
CA GLY A 89 -19.09 16.95 25.72
C GLY A 89 -20.17 18.02 25.50
N LYS A 90 -20.04 19.16 26.18
CA LYS A 90 -20.98 20.29 26.02
C LYS A 90 -21.03 20.80 24.57
N SER A 91 -19.91 20.74 23.85
CA SER A 91 -19.80 21.17 22.45
C SER A 91 -20.54 20.27 21.46
N LEU A 92 -20.98 19.08 21.88
CA LEU A 92 -21.79 18.15 21.07
C LEU A 92 -23.30 18.37 21.24
N ASN A 93 -23.71 19.36 22.05
CA ASN A 93 -25.10 19.68 22.38
C ASN A 93 -25.45 21.07 21.85
N PHE A 94 -26.19 21.10 20.74
CA PHE A 94 -26.40 22.31 19.94
C PHE A 94 -27.64 23.12 20.33
N ASP A 95 -28.45 22.62 21.26
CA ASP A 95 -29.72 23.22 21.63
C ASP A 95 -30.59 23.55 20.41
N THR A 96 -30.87 24.82 20.16
CA THR A 96 -31.64 25.33 19.02
C THR A 96 -30.75 25.95 17.93
N GLY A 97 -29.43 25.76 18.01
CA GLY A 97 -28.45 26.27 17.05
C GLY A 97 -28.28 25.39 15.80
N SER A 98 -27.72 25.99 14.76
CA SER A 98 -27.31 25.29 13.53
C SER A 98 -26.08 24.41 13.78
N PHE A 99 -25.98 23.28 13.09
CA PHE A 99 -24.84 22.37 13.20
C PHE A 99 -24.73 21.47 11.97
N SER A 100 -23.56 20.85 11.77
CA SER A 100 -23.32 19.90 10.68
C SER A 100 -22.47 18.74 11.17
N TYR A 101 -22.59 17.58 10.54
CA TYR A 101 -21.76 16.42 10.84
C TYR A 101 -21.53 15.56 9.60
N SER A 102 -20.35 14.96 9.52
CA SER A 102 -19.92 14.17 8.38
C SER A 102 -19.07 12.97 8.78
N CYS A 103 -19.03 11.97 7.90
CA CYS A 103 -18.06 10.88 7.95
C CYS A 103 -17.88 10.25 6.57
N TRP A 104 -16.74 9.62 6.38
CA TRP A 104 -16.55 8.62 5.33
C TRP A 104 -16.93 7.26 5.87
N VAL A 105 -17.74 6.53 5.10
CA VAL A 105 -18.16 5.17 5.43
C VAL A 105 -17.86 4.23 4.28
N TYR A 106 -17.43 3.03 4.62
CA TYR A 106 -17.31 1.89 3.72
C TYR A 106 -18.15 0.79 4.33
N ALA A 107 -19.45 0.73 4.00
CA ALA A 107 -20.31 -0.34 4.48
C ALA A 107 -19.94 -1.64 3.77
N THR A 108 -19.72 -2.71 4.52
CA THR A 108 -19.40 -4.03 3.94
C THR A 108 -20.64 -4.91 3.79
N GLU A 109 -21.59 -4.73 4.69
CA GLU A 109 -22.93 -5.33 4.69
C GLU A 109 -23.79 -4.56 5.70
N SER A 110 -25.11 -4.64 5.54
CA SER A 110 -26.06 -4.19 6.56
C SER A 110 -26.26 -5.29 7.60
N VAL A 111 -26.13 -4.98 8.90
CA VAL A 111 -26.25 -5.96 10.00
C VAL A 111 -27.59 -5.95 10.72
N GLY A 112 -28.45 -4.98 10.42
CA GLY A 112 -29.80 -4.91 10.94
C GLY A 112 -30.72 -4.10 10.04
N LYS A 113 -31.89 -3.71 10.58
CA LYS A 113 -32.74 -2.73 9.89
C LYS A 113 -32.16 -1.31 9.95
N TRP A 114 -31.25 -1.08 10.89
CA TRP A 114 -30.68 0.23 11.23
C TRP A 114 -29.22 0.00 11.65
N ASP A 115 -28.28 0.45 10.83
CA ASP A 115 -26.84 0.43 11.13
C ASP A 115 -26.37 1.86 11.34
N ILE A 116 -25.95 2.22 12.55
CA ILE A 116 -25.81 3.63 12.92
C ILE A 116 -24.34 4.00 13.12
N PRO A 117 -23.63 4.50 12.08
CA PRO A 117 -22.24 4.94 12.20
C PRO A 117 -22.04 6.15 13.12
N ILE A 118 -23.03 7.04 13.26
CA ILE A 118 -22.97 8.18 14.20
C ILE A 118 -24.29 8.26 14.97
N PHE A 119 -24.22 8.26 16.30
CA PHE A 119 -25.40 8.38 17.16
C PHE A 119 -25.18 9.35 18.31
N LYS A 120 -26.18 10.22 18.56
CA LYS A 120 -26.33 10.97 19.81
C LYS A 120 -27.82 11.19 20.13
N GLY A 121 -28.55 10.12 20.44
CA GLY A 121 -29.96 10.14 20.89
C GLY A 121 -31.03 10.26 19.80
N GLY A 122 -30.65 10.28 18.51
CA GLY A 122 -31.46 10.80 17.39
C GLY A 122 -32.56 9.97 16.70
N PRO A 123 -32.80 8.66 16.91
CA PRO A 123 -33.73 7.93 16.03
C PRO A 123 -35.19 7.92 16.49
N ASN A 124 -35.55 8.56 17.61
CA ASN A 124 -36.90 8.49 18.16
C ASN A 124 -37.39 9.82 18.76
N LYS A 125 -38.69 10.10 18.61
CA LYS A 125 -39.40 11.28 19.12
C LYS A 125 -39.28 11.49 20.63
N MET A 126 -38.95 10.47 21.42
CA MET A 126 -38.84 10.58 22.88
C MET A 126 -37.41 10.87 23.37
N GLU A 127 -36.42 10.82 22.49
CA GLU A 127 -35.02 11.05 22.83
C GLU A 127 -34.50 12.20 21.94
N PRO A 128 -34.15 13.37 22.51
CA PRO A 128 -33.57 14.45 21.74
C PRO A 128 -32.16 14.06 21.28
N GLY A 129 -31.79 14.47 20.08
CA GLY A 129 -30.53 14.05 19.49
C GLY A 129 -30.42 14.16 17.97
N TYR A 130 -29.35 13.58 17.45
CA TYR A 130 -29.09 13.41 16.02
C TYR A 130 -28.39 12.08 15.74
N ASP A 131 -28.55 11.56 14.53
CA ASP A 131 -27.88 10.34 14.06
C ASP A 131 -27.67 10.32 12.54
N MET A 132 -26.97 9.27 12.10
CA MET A 132 -26.87 8.84 10.72
C MET A 132 -26.96 7.33 10.72
N GLU A 133 -27.85 6.78 9.90
CA GLU A 133 -28.15 5.36 9.85
C GLU A 133 -28.28 4.85 8.42
N LEU A 134 -27.82 3.63 8.20
CA LEU A 134 -28.10 2.85 7.00
C LEU A 134 -29.32 1.97 7.29
N GLY A 135 -30.41 2.26 6.58
CA GLY A 135 -31.60 1.41 6.52
C GLY A 135 -31.39 0.19 5.62
N THR A 136 -32.47 -0.46 5.20
CA THR A 136 -32.43 -1.67 4.34
C THR A 136 -31.64 -1.49 3.03
N ASP A 137 -31.60 -0.28 2.47
CA ASP A 137 -30.88 0.03 1.22
C ASP A 137 -30.46 1.51 1.09
N LYS A 138 -30.81 2.34 2.07
CA LYS A 138 -30.68 3.79 1.97
C LYS A 138 -30.15 4.41 3.25
N TRP A 139 -29.25 5.37 3.09
CA TRP A 139 -28.77 6.21 4.16
C TRP A 139 -29.80 7.27 4.53
N ILE A 140 -30.06 7.38 5.82
CA ILE A 140 -30.98 8.33 6.43
C ILE A 140 -30.24 9.01 7.58
N ALA A 141 -30.52 10.28 7.81
CA ALA A 141 -30.12 10.96 9.02
C ALA A 141 -31.34 11.56 9.70
N SER A 142 -31.41 11.45 11.02
CA SER A 142 -32.54 11.94 11.81
C SER A 142 -32.08 12.96 12.85
N ILE A 143 -32.96 13.91 13.15
CA ILE A 143 -32.88 14.75 14.35
C ILE A 143 -34.17 14.65 15.14
N SER A 144 -34.06 14.79 16.47
CA SER A 144 -35.19 14.75 17.39
C SER A 144 -35.05 15.83 18.46
N ASP A 145 -36.17 16.47 18.82
CA ASP A 145 -36.23 17.45 19.91
C ASP A 145 -36.88 16.89 21.19
N GLY A 146 -37.13 15.58 21.24
CA GLY A 146 -37.84 14.94 22.35
C GLY A 146 -39.37 15.08 22.29
N THR A 147 -39.91 15.70 21.24
CA THR A 147 -41.36 15.73 20.93
C THR A 147 -41.67 15.34 19.47
N GLN A 148 -40.75 15.61 18.54
CA GLN A 148 -40.87 15.33 17.12
C GLN A 148 -39.52 14.91 16.53
N THR A 149 -39.57 14.24 15.37
CA THR A 149 -38.41 13.76 14.61
C THR A 149 -38.49 14.29 13.18
N ARG A 150 -37.34 14.54 12.55
CA ARG A 150 -37.21 14.89 11.14
C ARG A 150 -36.05 14.11 10.53
N ASN A 151 -36.25 13.66 9.29
CA ASN A 151 -35.30 12.83 8.58
C ASN A 151 -34.95 13.47 7.24
N VAL A 152 -33.72 13.24 6.80
CA VAL A 152 -33.27 13.47 5.42
C VAL A 152 -32.60 12.22 4.89
N GLU A 153 -32.69 12.03 3.60
CA GLU A 153 -32.05 10.95 2.88
C GLU A 153 -30.66 11.38 2.39
N LEU A 154 -29.68 10.47 2.47
CA LEU A 154 -28.30 10.66 2.01
C LEU A 154 -27.98 9.74 0.82
N GLY A 155 -28.98 9.08 0.24
CA GLY A 155 -28.84 8.27 -0.97
C GLY A 155 -28.70 6.78 -0.68
N TYR A 156 -28.62 5.98 -1.74
CA TYR A 156 -28.64 4.51 -1.66
C TYR A 156 -27.28 3.93 -1.28
N GLU A 157 -27.25 2.84 -0.53
CA GLU A 157 -25.99 2.15 -0.22
C GLU A 157 -25.33 1.61 -1.49
N THR A 158 -24.00 1.66 -1.53
CA THR A 158 -23.16 0.94 -2.48
C THR A 158 -22.10 0.19 -1.68
N ASN A 159 -22.48 -0.99 -1.19
CA ASN A 159 -21.60 -1.79 -0.34
C ASN A 159 -20.24 -1.96 -1.00
N ASN A 160 -19.20 -2.02 -0.16
CA ASN A 160 -17.83 -2.17 -0.55
C ASN A 160 -17.27 -0.99 -1.39
N LYS A 161 -17.78 0.21 -1.12
CA LYS A 161 -17.25 1.46 -1.67
C LYS A 161 -17.23 2.53 -0.58
N TRP A 162 -16.19 3.36 -0.58
CA TRP A 162 -16.18 4.56 0.24
C TRP A 162 -17.24 5.55 -0.25
N VAL A 163 -18.04 6.03 0.69
CA VAL A 163 -19.07 7.05 0.48
C VAL A 163 -18.89 8.13 1.53
N TYR A 164 -18.97 9.38 1.11
CA TYR A 164 -18.90 10.52 2.02
C TYR A 164 -20.30 11.07 2.30
N LEU A 165 -20.69 11.08 3.57
CA LEU A 165 -22.03 11.46 4.01
C LEU A 165 -21.98 12.72 4.86
N VAL A 166 -22.86 13.69 4.58
CA VAL A 166 -22.93 14.95 5.33
C VAL A 166 -24.36 15.36 5.62
N VAL A 167 -24.59 15.83 6.83
CA VAL A 167 -25.86 16.40 7.28
C VAL A 167 -25.64 17.85 7.70
N VAL A 168 -26.51 18.74 7.25
CA VAL A 168 -26.50 20.16 7.62
C VAL A 168 -27.85 20.53 8.23
N VAL A 169 -27.86 20.97 9.48
CA VAL A 169 -29.04 21.53 10.16
C VAL A 169 -28.86 23.05 10.20
N ASP A 170 -29.61 23.75 9.34
CA ASP A 170 -29.61 25.19 9.20
C ASP A 170 -30.88 25.77 9.84
N ARG A 171 -30.73 26.31 11.05
CA ARG A 171 -31.81 26.91 11.83
C ARG A 171 -32.20 28.30 11.33
N ASP A 172 -31.30 28.99 10.64
CA ASP A 172 -31.57 30.29 10.05
C ASP A 172 -32.51 30.14 8.84
N GLN A 173 -32.32 29.08 8.06
CA GLN A 173 -33.19 28.72 6.93
C GLN A 173 -34.36 27.79 7.32
N ASN A 174 -34.41 27.31 8.57
CA ASN A 174 -35.35 26.28 9.03
C ASN A 174 -35.31 25.01 8.14
N LYS A 175 -34.10 24.58 7.74
CA LYS A 175 -33.89 23.40 6.89
C LYS A 175 -32.88 22.43 7.47
N MET A 176 -33.12 21.15 7.21
CA MET A 176 -32.13 20.08 7.31
C MET A 176 -31.80 19.60 5.90
N TYR A 177 -30.54 19.35 5.60
CA TYR A 177 -30.05 18.90 4.30
C TYR A 177 -29.23 17.62 4.45
N GLY A 178 -29.37 16.72 3.48
CA GLY A 178 -28.57 15.50 3.37
C GLY A 178 -27.76 15.48 2.07
N TYR A 179 -26.46 15.22 2.16
CA TYR A 179 -25.53 15.16 1.04
C TYR A 179 -24.81 13.81 0.95
N ARG A 180 -24.42 13.45 -0.27
CA ARG A 180 -23.55 12.31 -0.60
C ARG A 180 -22.52 12.69 -1.63
N ASP A 181 -21.26 12.34 -1.38
CA ASP A 181 -20.15 12.56 -2.33
C ASP A 181 -20.13 14.00 -2.87
N SER A 182 -20.38 14.97 -1.99
CA SER A 182 -20.59 16.42 -2.23
C SER A 182 -21.88 16.87 -2.90
N SER A 183 -22.74 15.96 -3.35
CA SER A 183 -24.02 16.29 -4.00
C SER A 183 -25.16 16.35 -2.99
N LEU A 184 -26.02 17.37 -3.09
CA LEU A 184 -27.24 17.46 -2.30
C LEU A 184 -28.20 16.34 -2.74
N VAL A 185 -28.64 15.52 -1.79
CA VAL A 185 -29.58 14.41 -2.04
C VAL A 185 -31.00 14.80 -1.67
N SER A 186 -31.19 15.38 -0.47
CA SER A 186 -32.53 15.72 0.01
C SER A 186 -32.51 16.86 1.04
N SER A 187 -33.70 17.41 1.34
CA SER A 187 -33.87 18.39 2.41
C SER A 187 -35.23 18.27 3.09
N ALA A 188 -35.33 18.70 4.34
CA ALA A 188 -36.54 18.68 5.16
C ALA A 188 -36.77 20.02 5.88
N ASP A 189 -38.03 20.34 6.17
CA ASP A 189 -38.41 21.52 6.95
C ASP A 189 -38.36 21.24 8.45
N ILE A 190 -37.67 22.10 9.19
CA ILE A 190 -37.48 22.02 10.64
C ILE A 190 -38.04 23.26 11.36
N LYS A 191 -39.03 23.94 10.76
CA LYS A 191 -39.69 25.09 11.40
C LYS A 191 -40.38 24.65 12.68
N GLY A 192 -40.12 25.38 13.76
CA GLY A 192 -40.68 25.09 15.09
C GLY A 192 -40.06 23.86 15.76
N PHE A 193 -38.89 23.38 15.29
CA PHE A 193 -38.14 22.31 15.96
C PHE A 193 -37.48 22.82 17.24
N GLY A 194 -37.61 22.07 18.33
CA GLY A 194 -37.05 22.41 19.64
C GLY A 194 -35.57 22.06 19.77
N SER A 195 -35.10 21.95 21.02
CA SER A 195 -33.72 21.62 21.37
C SER A 195 -33.34 20.19 20.99
N VAL A 196 -32.23 20.00 20.28
CA VAL A 196 -31.71 18.65 19.96
C VAL A 196 -30.63 18.16 20.94
N SER A 197 -30.41 18.90 22.04
CA SER A 197 -29.40 18.54 23.04
C SER A 197 -29.74 17.23 23.74
N SER A 198 -28.76 16.36 23.90
CA SER A 198 -28.95 15.01 24.44
C SER A 198 -28.04 14.72 25.63
N LYS A 199 -28.59 14.02 26.63
CA LYS A 199 -27.80 13.50 27.75
C LYS A 199 -26.98 12.26 27.38
N GLN A 200 -27.23 11.65 26.22
CA GLN A 200 -26.53 10.46 25.76
C GLN A 200 -25.12 10.78 25.24
N SER A 201 -24.22 9.80 25.33
CA SER A 201 -22.92 9.87 24.66
C SER A 201 -23.07 9.93 23.14
N LEU A 202 -22.11 10.57 22.47
CA LEU A 202 -21.88 10.36 21.06
C LEU A 202 -21.16 9.02 20.87
N TRP A 203 -21.71 8.19 19.99
CA TRP A 203 -21.11 6.93 19.58
C TRP A 203 -20.72 6.98 18.12
N ILE A 204 -19.54 6.46 17.80
CA ILE A 204 -19.17 6.06 16.44
C ILE A 204 -19.40 4.55 16.37
N SER A 205 -20.34 4.13 15.53
CA SER A 205 -21.06 2.84 15.61
C SER A 205 -21.87 2.70 16.91
N HIS A 206 -23.21 2.68 16.82
CA HIS A 206 -24.06 2.54 18.00
C HIS A 206 -24.07 1.10 18.55
N PRO A 207 -23.89 0.87 19.87
CA PRO A 207 -23.86 -0.49 20.42
C PRO A 207 -25.11 -1.35 20.12
N ASN A 208 -26.33 -0.79 20.16
CA ASN A 208 -27.53 -1.60 19.88
C ASN A 208 -27.88 -1.70 18.38
N TYR A 209 -27.24 -0.87 17.56
CA TYR A 209 -27.50 -0.75 16.12
C TYR A 209 -26.15 -0.59 15.40
N PRO A 210 -25.28 -1.63 15.50
CA PRO A 210 -23.87 -1.49 15.17
C PRO A 210 -23.66 -1.31 13.67
N PHE A 211 -22.60 -0.60 13.31
CA PHE A 211 -22.18 -0.47 11.92
C PHE A 211 -21.15 -1.56 11.57
N LYS A 212 -21.22 -2.11 10.35
CA LYS A 212 -20.23 -3.08 9.86
C LYS A 212 -19.51 -2.59 8.61
N GLY A 213 -18.26 -2.18 8.81
CA GLY A 213 -17.51 -1.55 7.75
C GLY A 213 -16.34 -0.74 8.26
N LEU A 214 -15.84 0.16 7.43
CA LEU A 214 -14.84 1.15 7.83
C LEU A 214 -15.53 2.50 8.02
N ILE A 215 -15.15 3.24 9.06
CA ILE A 215 -15.49 4.66 9.21
C ILE A 215 -14.18 5.43 9.29
N ASP A 216 -14.14 6.56 8.59
CA ASP A 216 -13.00 7.45 8.57
C ASP A 216 -13.43 8.92 8.61
N GLU A 217 -12.52 9.80 9.02
CA GLU A 217 -12.66 11.26 8.89
C GLU A 217 -13.99 11.80 9.46
N VAL A 218 -14.32 11.46 10.72
CA VAL A 218 -15.57 11.87 11.37
C VAL A 218 -15.46 13.30 11.89
N LYS A 219 -16.33 14.20 11.44
CA LYS A 219 -16.30 15.62 11.80
C LYS A 219 -17.66 16.15 12.25
N ILE A 220 -17.64 17.09 13.19
CA ILE A 220 -18.83 17.79 13.69
C ILE A 220 -18.55 19.29 13.82
N TYR A 221 -19.49 20.11 13.35
CA TYR A 221 -19.42 21.57 13.34
C TYR A 221 -20.62 22.18 14.08
N ASN A 222 -20.42 23.25 14.84
CA ASN A 222 -21.48 24.01 15.51
C ASN A 222 -22.13 25.09 14.63
N ARG A 223 -22.13 24.88 13.32
CA ARG A 223 -22.77 25.73 12.32
C ARG A 223 -23.23 24.92 11.11
N ALA A 224 -24.02 25.55 10.26
CA ALA A 224 -24.33 25.03 8.94
C ALA A 224 -23.11 25.15 8.01
N LEU A 225 -22.75 24.07 7.31
CA LEU A 225 -21.78 24.08 6.23
C LEU A 225 -22.43 24.48 4.90
N SER A 226 -21.70 25.23 4.07
CA SER A 226 -22.09 25.51 2.70
C SER A 226 -21.73 24.36 1.74
N ALA A 227 -22.38 24.30 0.57
CA ALA A 227 -22.12 23.27 -0.43
C ALA A 227 -20.65 23.27 -0.91
N ASP A 228 -20.01 24.44 -1.00
CA ASP A 228 -18.61 24.56 -1.39
C ASP A 228 -17.66 24.01 -0.33
N GLU A 229 -17.99 24.20 0.96
CA GLU A 229 -17.24 23.62 2.07
C GLU A 229 -17.36 22.09 2.08
N ILE A 230 -18.56 21.56 1.84
CA ILE A 230 -18.81 20.12 1.71
C ILE A 230 -18.01 19.54 0.54
N LYS A 231 -18.00 20.22 -0.61
CA LYS A 231 -17.22 19.79 -1.77
C LYS A 231 -15.72 19.80 -1.51
N LYS A 232 -15.23 20.81 -0.78
CA LYS A 232 -13.82 20.89 -0.36
C LYS A 232 -13.45 19.76 0.58
N ASP A 233 -14.33 19.39 1.52
CA ASP A 233 -14.07 18.29 2.45
C ASP A 233 -14.14 16.91 1.76
N PHE A 234 -15.13 16.71 0.87
CA PHE A 234 -15.30 15.49 0.05
C PHE A 234 -14.11 15.16 -0.85
N ALA A 235 -13.38 16.15 -1.37
CA ALA A 235 -12.19 15.91 -2.19
C ALA A 235 -10.99 15.35 -1.37
N GLY A 236 -11.28 14.60 -0.31
CA GLY A 236 -10.32 14.09 0.66
C GLY A 236 -9.55 15.21 1.33
N GLY A 237 -10.10 16.43 1.42
CA GLY A 237 -9.43 17.60 1.96
C GLY A 237 -7.92 17.64 1.73
N ARG A 238 -7.42 17.22 0.55
CA ARG A 238 -6.06 17.58 0.14
C ARG A 238 -6.16 19.06 -0.07
N GLU A 239 -5.89 19.80 1.00
CA GLU A 239 -5.68 21.21 0.90
C GLU A 239 -4.59 21.39 -0.14
N LEU A 240 -5.03 21.80 -1.33
CA LEU A 240 -4.14 22.10 -2.43
C LEU A 240 -3.09 23.03 -1.87
N LEU A 241 -1.83 22.65 -2.07
CA LEU A 241 -0.74 23.54 -1.76
C LEU A 241 -1.04 24.89 -2.39
N SER A 242 -0.74 25.95 -1.68
CA SER A 242 -0.99 27.30 -2.15
C SER A 242 0.34 28.02 -2.23
N TYR A 243 0.61 28.60 -3.39
CA TYR A 243 1.75 29.47 -3.61
C TYR A 243 1.26 30.91 -3.83
N PRO A 244 1.51 31.83 -2.90
CA PRO A 244 1.28 33.25 -3.13
C PRO A 244 2.36 33.79 -4.12
N CYS A 245 1.95 34.08 -5.35
CA CYS A 245 2.81 34.62 -6.39
C CYS A 245 2.89 36.14 -6.25
N TYR A 246 4.05 36.63 -5.79
CA TYR A 246 4.28 38.05 -5.52
C TYR A 246 4.87 38.79 -6.74
N PRO A 247 4.60 40.09 -6.87
CA PRO A 247 5.33 40.96 -7.78
C PRO A 247 6.82 40.97 -7.42
N MET A 248 7.69 40.87 -8.41
CA MET A 248 9.13 41.02 -8.24
C MET A 248 9.51 42.50 -8.21
N LYS A 249 10.49 42.87 -7.38
CA LYS A 249 11.01 44.25 -7.31
C LYS A 249 11.79 44.66 -8.57
N GLN A 250 12.42 43.70 -9.22
CA GLN A 250 13.12 43.85 -10.49
C GLN A 250 12.95 42.58 -11.34
N GLU A 251 13.27 42.67 -12.62
CA GLU A 251 13.20 41.50 -13.52
C GLU A 251 14.45 40.62 -13.35
N PRO A 252 14.31 39.28 -13.27
CA PRO A 252 15.46 38.39 -13.21
C PRO A 252 16.19 38.34 -14.54
N LEU A 253 17.51 38.17 -14.48
CA LEU A 253 18.30 37.85 -15.66
C LEU A 253 18.14 36.35 -15.91
N VAL A 254 17.39 35.96 -16.96
CA VAL A 254 17.16 34.55 -17.32
C VAL A 254 18.45 33.92 -17.87
N ASP A 255 19.41 33.62 -16.98
CA ASP A 255 20.70 32.97 -17.25
C ASP A 255 20.82 31.60 -16.57
N GLY A 256 19.78 31.20 -15.84
CA GLY A 256 19.66 29.93 -15.14
C GLY A 256 20.09 30.01 -13.67
N LYS A 257 20.60 31.15 -13.18
CA LYS A 257 21.08 31.31 -11.80
C LYS A 257 20.04 31.97 -10.91
N VAL A 258 19.29 31.13 -10.20
CA VAL A 258 18.32 31.60 -9.19
C VAL A 258 19.03 32.17 -7.95
N ASN A 259 20.07 31.50 -7.48
CA ASN A 259 20.80 31.91 -6.29
C ASN A 259 21.81 33.03 -6.63
N GLY A 260 21.71 34.15 -5.93
CA GLY A 260 22.57 35.32 -6.12
C GLY A 260 22.04 36.37 -7.11
N ASP A 261 20.90 36.13 -7.78
CA ASP A 261 20.18 37.18 -8.51
C ASP A 261 19.22 37.93 -7.56
N PRO A 262 19.42 39.24 -7.32
CA PRO A 262 18.59 40.04 -6.42
C PRO A 262 17.11 40.12 -6.81
N ALA A 263 16.74 39.76 -8.05
CA ALA A 263 15.33 39.68 -8.47
C ALA A 263 14.52 38.63 -7.68
N TRP A 264 15.20 37.60 -7.16
CA TRP A 264 14.57 36.52 -6.40
C TRP A 264 14.52 36.78 -4.89
N ASP A 265 15.17 37.83 -4.38
CA ASP A 265 15.30 38.10 -2.94
C ASP A 265 13.95 38.31 -2.24
N ASN A 266 12.96 38.86 -2.95
CA ASN A 266 11.63 39.12 -2.39
C ASN A 266 10.60 38.01 -2.66
N ILE A 267 11.03 36.87 -3.22
CA ILE A 267 10.16 35.77 -3.60
C ILE A 267 10.45 34.55 -2.70
N PRO A 268 9.44 33.96 -2.05
CA PRO A 268 9.63 32.87 -1.09
C PRO A 268 9.91 31.51 -1.77
N TYR A 269 10.72 30.65 -1.19
CA TYR A 269 10.85 29.26 -1.63
C TYR A 269 9.63 28.39 -1.28
N GLY A 270 9.16 27.63 -2.27
CA GLY A 270 8.38 26.41 -2.08
C GLY A 270 9.28 25.18 -2.16
N THR A 271 9.16 24.25 -1.22
CA THR A 271 9.98 23.04 -1.06
C THR A 271 9.06 21.83 -0.83
N GLY A 272 9.64 20.64 -0.62
CA GLY A 272 8.88 19.46 -0.20
C GLY A 272 8.22 18.70 -1.34
N PHE A 273 8.91 18.60 -2.49
CA PHE A 273 8.44 17.84 -3.63
C PHE A 273 8.10 16.40 -3.24
N TYR A 274 6.99 15.88 -3.76
CA TYR A 274 6.47 14.54 -3.57
C TYR A 274 7.02 13.60 -4.63
N ARG A 275 7.18 12.32 -4.28
CA ARG A 275 7.43 11.28 -5.28
C ARG A 275 6.11 10.85 -5.91
N LEU A 276 6.12 10.68 -7.23
CA LEU A 276 4.95 10.22 -7.96
C LEU A 276 4.44 8.88 -7.43
N GLY A 277 3.13 8.73 -7.30
CA GLY A 277 2.49 7.53 -6.75
C GLY A 277 2.58 7.41 -5.23
N THR A 278 3.02 8.47 -4.56
CA THR A 278 3.15 8.49 -3.10
C THR A 278 2.60 9.78 -2.51
N ASN A 279 2.26 9.74 -1.22
CA ASN A 279 1.95 10.92 -0.42
C ASN A 279 3.17 11.45 0.37
N TYR A 280 4.37 10.98 0.06
CA TYR A 280 5.58 11.30 0.82
C TYR A 280 6.52 12.24 0.04
N PRO A 281 7.07 13.27 0.71
CA PRO A 281 8.13 14.08 0.13
C PRO A 281 9.38 13.25 -0.23
N SER A 282 10.02 13.60 -1.34
CA SER A 282 11.38 13.18 -1.72
C SER A 282 12.40 13.73 -0.73
N LEU A 283 13.55 13.08 -0.60
CA LEU A 283 14.66 13.58 0.20
C LEU A 283 15.70 14.33 -0.63
N ARG A 284 15.82 14.06 -1.94
CA ARG A 284 16.60 14.86 -2.89
C ARG A 284 15.79 16.08 -3.31
N GLN A 285 16.06 17.23 -2.72
CA GLN A 285 15.11 18.33 -2.80
C GLN A 285 15.18 19.09 -4.14
N THR A 286 13.99 19.49 -4.58
CA THR A 286 13.78 20.53 -5.57
C THR A 286 13.03 21.65 -4.88
N LYS A 287 13.43 22.90 -5.12
CA LYS A 287 12.78 24.09 -4.56
C LYS A 287 12.46 25.09 -5.65
N ILE A 288 11.36 25.81 -5.46
CA ILE A 288 10.80 26.71 -6.47
C ILE A 288 10.59 28.11 -5.90
N LYS A 289 10.81 29.11 -6.74
CA LYS A 289 10.36 30.49 -6.58
C LYS A 289 9.47 30.83 -7.75
N VAL A 290 8.31 31.42 -7.48
CA VAL A 290 7.36 31.84 -8.51
C VAL A 290 6.99 33.29 -8.25
N GLY A 291 7.33 34.17 -9.19
CA GLY A 291 7.02 35.58 -9.09
C GLY A 291 6.61 36.12 -10.44
N TYR A 292 6.08 37.33 -10.47
CA TYR A 292 5.71 37.97 -11.73
C TYR A 292 6.13 39.42 -11.77
N ARG A 293 6.31 39.96 -12.97
CA ARG A 293 6.57 41.38 -13.17
C ARG A 293 5.96 41.82 -14.48
N GLU A 294 5.25 42.94 -14.45
CA GLU A 294 4.56 43.52 -15.60
C GLU A 294 3.68 42.51 -16.35
N LYS A 295 4.17 41.95 -17.46
CA LYS A 295 3.45 41.02 -18.35
C LYS A 295 4.02 39.61 -18.37
N THR A 296 4.88 39.24 -17.42
CA THR A 296 5.62 37.97 -17.44
C THR A 296 5.56 37.27 -16.09
N LEU A 297 5.30 35.96 -16.13
CA LEU A 297 5.42 35.04 -15.01
C LEU A 297 6.80 34.37 -15.04
N PHE A 298 7.46 34.28 -13.90
CA PHE A 298 8.80 33.74 -13.77
C PHE A 298 8.84 32.57 -12.79
N PHE A 299 9.63 31.55 -13.14
CA PHE A 299 9.96 30.42 -12.28
C PHE A 299 11.46 30.35 -12.08
N GLY A 300 11.90 30.30 -10.83
CA GLY A 300 13.27 29.98 -10.44
C GLY A 300 13.25 28.63 -9.74
N ILE A 301 13.94 27.63 -10.29
CA ILE A 301 13.85 26.25 -9.83
C ILE A 301 15.26 25.77 -9.53
N GLU A 302 15.52 25.34 -8.30
CA GLU A 302 16.81 24.81 -7.88
C GLU A 302 16.67 23.33 -7.54
N CYS A 303 17.55 22.52 -8.13
CA CYS A 303 17.48 21.08 -8.11
C CYS A 303 18.76 20.52 -7.50
N GLU A 304 18.67 19.96 -6.30
CA GLU A 304 19.79 19.25 -5.69
C GLU A 304 20.16 18.03 -6.53
N GLU A 305 21.45 17.90 -6.85
CA GLU A 305 21.95 16.82 -7.69
C GLU A 305 23.40 16.48 -7.31
N PRO A 306 23.59 15.65 -6.26
CA PRO A 306 24.91 15.20 -5.84
C PRO A 306 25.72 14.50 -6.94
N ASP A 307 25.02 13.90 -7.92
CA ASP A 307 25.61 13.20 -9.06
C ASP A 307 25.60 14.06 -10.34
N ILE A 308 25.78 15.39 -10.23
CA ILE A 308 25.67 16.33 -11.36
C ILE A 308 26.52 15.95 -12.58
N LYS A 309 27.62 15.23 -12.37
CA LYS A 309 28.50 14.73 -13.44
C LYS A 309 27.88 13.63 -14.30
N LYS A 310 26.83 12.95 -13.81
CA LYS A 310 26.07 11.92 -14.54
C LYS A 310 24.89 12.50 -15.31
N VAL A 311 24.59 13.79 -15.14
CA VAL A 311 23.48 14.45 -15.81
C VAL A 311 23.88 14.80 -17.23
N GLU A 312 23.37 14.02 -18.18
CA GLU A 312 23.58 14.19 -19.62
C GLU A 312 22.22 14.42 -20.31
N SER A 313 22.09 15.56 -20.98
CA SER A 313 20.92 15.91 -21.79
C SER A 313 21.39 16.28 -23.19
N THR A 314 20.76 15.74 -24.22
CA THR A 314 21.18 15.93 -25.63
C THR A 314 20.05 16.41 -26.54
N GLY A 315 18.80 16.31 -26.07
CA GLY A 315 17.62 16.80 -26.77
C GLY A 315 17.71 18.27 -27.15
N LYS A 316 17.09 18.61 -28.28
CA LYS A 316 16.99 19.95 -28.85
C LYS A 316 15.58 20.51 -28.66
N ASP A 317 15.41 21.80 -28.94
CA ASP A 317 14.09 22.43 -28.82
C ASP A 317 13.03 21.67 -29.65
N GLY A 318 11.88 21.39 -29.04
CA GLY A 318 10.78 20.62 -29.62
C GLY A 318 10.85 19.10 -29.44
N ASP A 319 11.97 18.53 -28.97
CA ASP A 319 12.11 17.09 -28.76
C ASP A 319 11.27 16.58 -27.57
N SER A 320 11.27 15.26 -27.34
CA SER A 320 10.60 14.61 -26.19
C SER A 320 11.42 14.72 -24.91
N LEU A 321 11.56 15.94 -24.40
CA LEU A 321 12.50 16.29 -23.32
C LEU A 321 12.18 15.64 -21.96
N TRP A 322 10.95 15.18 -21.73
CA TRP A 322 10.52 14.47 -20.52
C TRP A 322 11.17 13.09 -20.33
N LEU A 323 11.86 12.58 -21.37
CA LEU A 323 12.64 11.34 -21.29
C LEU A 323 14.05 11.57 -20.71
N GLU A 324 14.47 12.83 -20.53
CA GLU A 324 15.77 13.24 -20.02
C GLU A 324 15.65 13.87 -18.61
N ASP A 325 16.79 14.15 -17.96
CA ASP A 325 16.83 15.04 -16.80
C ASP A 325 16.21 16.40 -17.18
N SER A 326 15.06 16.70 -16.60
CA SER A 326 14.22 17.80 -17.04
C SER A 326 13.29 18.33 -15.96
N ILE A 327 12.85 19.56 -16.18
CA ILE A 327 11.82 20.23 -15.40
C ILE A 327 10.60 20.42 -16.26
N GLU A 328 9.43 20.13 -15.70
CA GLU A 328 8.14 20.34 -16.32
C GLU A 328 7.31 21.30 -15.48
N ILE A 329 6.65 22.27 -16.10
CA ILE A 329 5.79 23.24 -15.43
C ILE A 329 4.41 23.14 -16.07
N PHE A 330 3.44 22.68 -15.30
CA PHE A 330 2.04 22.67 -15.73
C PHE A 330 1.33 23.91 -15.18
N LEU A 331 0.62 24.63 -16.04
CA LEU A 331 -0.06 25.89 -15.72
C LEU A 331 -1.47 25.92 -16.29
N LEU A 332 -2.45 26.05 -15.40
CA LEU A 332 -3.85 26.34 -15.70
C LEU A 332 -4.17 27.77 -15.22
N PRO A 333 -4.24 28.75 -16.13
CA PRO A 333 -4.53 30.12 -15.74
C PRO A 333 -5.94 30.27 -15.15
N PRO A 334 -6.18 31.31 -14.33
CA PRO A 334 -7.49 31.55 -13.71
C PRO A 334 -8.62 31.60 -14.75
N GLY A 335 -9.68 30.82 -14.51
CA GLY A 335 -10.87 30.79 -15.37
C GLY A 335 -10.71 30.11 -16.73
N GLN A 336 -9.54 29.53 -17.02
CA GLN A 336 -9.29 28.80 -18.26
C GLN A 336 -9.65 27.31 -18.12
N LYS A 337 -9.88 26.63 -19.26
CA LYS A 337 -10.10 25.17 -19.33
C LYS A 337 -8.90 24.40 -19.91
N GLU A 338 -8.01 25.12 -20.60
CA GLU A 338 -6.82 24.58 -21.22
C GLU A 338 -5.62 24.89 -20.32
N TYR A 339 -4.80 23.88 -20.03
CA TYR A 339 -3.54 24.07 -19.31
C TYR A 339 -2.35 23.77 -20.22
N LEU A 340 -1.23 24.43 -19.95
CA LEU A 340 0.00 24.28 -20.71
C LEU A 340 1.07 23.61 -19.87
N GLN A 341 1.85 22.74 -20.49
CA GLN A 341 3.06 22.17 -19.95
C GLN A 341 4.25 22.80 -20.67
N PHE A 342 5.21 23.32 -19.91
CA PHE A 342 6.49 23.82 -20.39
C PHE A 342 7.59 22.91 -19.87
N ILE A 343 8.47 22.43 -20.75
CA ILE A 343 9.51 21.46 -20.39
C ILE A 343 10.87 22.02 -20.77
N VAL A 344 11.83 21.93 -19.85
CA VAL A 344 13.22 22.35 -20.03
C VAL A 344 14.14 21.22 -19.57
N ASN A 345 14.99 20.69 -20.45
CA ASN A 345 16.01 19.71 -20.06
C ASN A 345 17.26 20.40 -19.47
N THR A 346 18.19 19.64 -18.90
CA THR A 346 19.40 20.25 -18.31
C THR A 346 20.42 20.81 -19.33
N ALA A 347 20.20 20.61 -20.63
CA ALA A 347 20.97 21.27 -21.69
C ALA A 347 20.40 22.65 -22.07
N GLY A 348 19.24 23.03 -21.51
CA GLY A 348 18.54 24.28 -21.82
C GLY A 348 17.64 24.21 -23.04
N ALA A 349 17.47 23.01 -23.63
CA ALA A 349 16.47 22.81 -24.68
C ALA A 349 15.06 22.87 -24.10
N LYS A 350 14.11 23.31 -24.93
CA LYS A 350 12.74 23.56 -24.49
C LYS A 350 11.66 23.01 -25.42
N THR A 351 10.55 22.58 -24.84
CA THR A 351 9.34 22.17 -25.57
C THR A 351 8.10 22.51 -24.76
N ASN A 352 6.92 22.50 -25.37
CA ASN A 352 5.66 22.66 -24.67
C ASN A 352 4.56 21.76 -25.24
N ILE A 353 3.54 21.53 -24.43
CA ILE A 353 2.35 20.75 -24.77
C ILE A 353 1.11 21.47 -24.21
N THR A 354 0.03 21.52 -24.97
CA THR A 354 -1.28 22.02 -24.50
C THR A 354 -2.18 20.86 -24.09
N TYR A 355 -3.01 21.02 -23.07
CA TYR A 355 -3.96 20.00 -22.63
C TYR A 355 -5.36 20.57 -22.47
N ARG A 356 -6.37 19.82 -22.90
CA ARG A 356 -7.79 20.18 -22.75
C ARG A 356 -8.58 18.96 -22.27
N ASP A 357 -9.33 19.11 -21.19
CA ASP A 357 -10.16 18.05 -20.61
C ASP A 357 -9.39 16.74 -20.36
N GLY A 358 -8.11 16.85 -19.99
CA GLY A 358 -7.23 15.71 -19.71
C GLY A 358 -6.60 15.05 -20.94
N ALA A 359 -6.93 15.50 -22.16
CA ALA A 359 -6.35 15.02 -23.40
C ALA A 359 -5.14 15.87 -23.83
N GLU A 360 -4.10 15.20 -24.33
CA GLU A 360 -2.91 15.83 -24.90
C GLU A 360 -3.25 16.52 -26.24
N GLY A 361 -2.78 17.75 -26.39
CA GLY A 361 -2.96 18.59 -27.57
C GLY A 361 -1.67 18.78 -28.37
N LYS A 362 -1.42 20.01 -28.84
CA LYS A 362 -0.28 20.28 -29.73
C LYS A 362 1.03 20.33 -28.95
N LYS A 363 1.98 19.51 -29.39
CA LYS A 363 3.39 19.58 -29.00
C LYS A 363 4.16 20.55 -29.92
N GLY A 364 5.07 21.35 -29.36
CA GLY A 364 5.96 22.19 -30.16
C GLY A 364 6.71 23.24 -29.35
N ILE A 365 7.04 24.36 -30.00
CA ILE A 365 7.65 25.53 -29.38
C ILE A 365 6.71 26.72 -29.60
N LEU A 366 6.12 27.22 -28.51
CA LEU A 366 5.44 28.50 -28.47
C LEU A 366 6.51 29.60 -28.48
N GLU A 367 6.45 30.49 -29.46
CA GLU A 367 7.38 31.62 -29.52
C GLU A 367 7.11 32.61 -28.38
N GLY A 368 8.19 33.08 -27.73
CA GLY A 368 8.14 34.19 -26.77
C GLY A 368 8.51 33.85 -25.33
N TRP A 369 8.39 32.58 -24.88
CA TRP A 369 8.89 32.19 -23.56
C TRP A 369 10.39 31.83 -23.60
N LYS A 370 11.08 32.12 -22.49
CA LYS A 370 12.52 31.92 -22.34
C LYS A 370 12.79 30.93 -21.22
N ALA A 371 13.87 30.17 -21.36
CA ALA A 371 14.40 29.34 -20.29
C ALA A 371 15.93 29.34 -20.36
N ALA A 372 16.58 29.20 -19.21
CA ALA A 372 18.02 29.04 -19.11
C ALA A 372 18.35 28.08 -17.95
N VAL A 373 19.48 27.39 -18.07
CA VAL A 373 19.94 26.38 -17.11
C VAL A 373 21.36 26.71 -16.67
N PHE A 374 21.59 26.66 -15.37
CA PHE A 374 22.92 26.74 -14.78
C PHE A 374 23.25 25.42 -14.06
N LYS A 375 24.49 24.93 -14.21
CA LYS A 375 25.00 23.74 -13.49
C LYS A 375 26.07 24.18 -12.50
N GLY A 376 25.86 23.89 -11.22
CA GLY A 376 26.84 24.04 -10.16
C GLY A 376 27.55 22.73 -9.82
N ASP A 377 28.24 22.69 -8.68
CA ASP A 377 29.06 21.53 -8.27
C ASP A 377 28.24 20.31 -7.80
N ASN A 378 27.05 20.55 -7.26
CA ASN A 378 26.15 19.52 -6.70
C ASN A 378 24.66 19.86 -6.91
N TYR A 379 24.36 20.71 -7.88
CA TYR A 379 23.01 21.14 -8.21
C TYR A 379 22.94 21.64 -9.65
N TYR A 380 21.73 21.75 -10.18
CA TYR A 380 21.45 22.61 -11.32
C TYR A 380 20.25 23.51 -11.00
N SER A 381 20.14 24.62 -11.69
CA SER A 381 19.00 25.52 -11.57
C SER A 381 18.46 25.92 -12.93
N VAL A 382 17.16 26.17 -12.99
CA VAL A 382 16.42 26.53 -14.18
C VAL A 382 15.66 27.82 -13.91
N GLU A 383 15.80 28.79 -14.80
CA GLU A 383 14.94 29.97 -14.82
C GLU A 383 14.05 29.92 -16.05
N VAL A 384 12.77 30.22 -15.87
CA VAL A 384 11.78 30.24 -16.94
C VAL A 384 10.99 31.54 -16.89
N ALA A 385 10.82 32.19 -18.04
CA ALA A 385 10.02 33.41 -18.21
C ALA A 385 8.91 33.16 -19.23
N ILE A 386 7.66 33.26 -18.77
CA ILE A 386 6.45 32.95 -19.54
C ILE A 386 5.59 34.22 -19.66
N PRO A 387 5.54 34.86 -20.83
CA PRO A 387 4.64 35.99 -21.08
C PRO A 387 3.16 35.63 -20.89
N PHE A 388 2.40 36.47 -20.17
CA PHE A 388 0.99 36.21 -19.87
C PHE A 388 0.08 36.21 -21.11
N ASN A 389 0.50 36.83 -22.22
CA ASN A 389 -0.23 36.75 -23.49
C ASN A 389 -0.24 35.32 -24.06
N LEU A 390 0.78 34.48 -23.78
CA LEU A 390 0.76 33.06 -24.13
C LEU A 390 -0.26 32.27 -23.31
N LEU A 391 -0.60 32.78 -22.12
CA LEU A 391 -1.59 32.22 -21.22
C LEU A 391 -3.00 32.79 -21.45
N ASN A 392 -3.18 33.70 -22.42
CA ASN A 392 -4.40 34.47 -22.65
C ASN A 392 -4.98 35.07 -21.35
N TYR A 393 -4.09 35.60 -20.52
CA TYR A 393 -4.42 36.02 -19.16
C TYR A 393 -3.67 37.31 -18.78
N SER A 394 -4.10 37.98 -17.71
CA SER A 394 -3.40 39.12 -17.11
C SER A 394 -3.74 39.16 -15.63
N PRO A 395 -2.75 39.08 -14.73
CA PRO A 395 -3.01 38.89 -13.32
C PRO A 395 -3.57 40.12 -12.61
N LYS A 396 -4.53 39.88 -11.70
CA LYS A 396 -5.01 40.83 -10.70
C LYS A 396 -4.78 40.28 -9.30
N ASP A 397 -4.72 41.18 -8.32
CA ASP A 397 -4.61 40.78 -6.91
C ASP A 397 -5.78 39.86 -6.52
N GLY A 398 -5.45 38.73 -5.90
CA GLY A 398 -6.40 37.71 -5.47
C GLY A 398 -6.78 36.68 -6.55
N ASP A 399 -6.41 36.90 -7.82
CA ASP A 399 -6.70 35.92 -8.87
C ASP A 399 -6.03 34.58 -8.55
N THR A 400 -6.77 33.49 -8.77
CA THR A 400 -6.33 32.14 -8.40
C THR A 400 -6.34 31.20 -9.59
N GLY A 401 -5.17 30.63 -9.93
CA GLY A 401 -4.99 29.62 -10.96
C GLY A 401 -4.62 28.26 -10.37
N ARG A 402 -4.14 27.34 -11.22
CA ARG A 402 -3.53 26.10 -10.79
C ARG A 402 -2.17 25.88 -11.46
N PHE A 403 -1.23 25.29 -10.74
CA PHE A 403 0.05 24.89 -11.31
C PHE A 403 0.70 23.74 -10.55
N THR A 404 1.65 23.08 -11.19
CA THR A 404 2.64 22.26 -10.50
C THR A 404 3.97 22.32 -11.24
N VAL A 405 5.04 22.03 -10.52
CA VAL A 405 6.40 21.88 -11.07
C VAL A 405 6.82 20.46 -10.82
N CYS A 406 7.30 19.78 -11.86
CA CYS A 406 7.76 18.40 -11.80
C CYS A 406 9.21 18.32 -12.25
N ARG A 407 9.91 17.29 -11.77
CA ARG A 407 11.28 16.98 -12.11
C ARG A 407 11.39 15.52 -12.50
N ASN A 408 11.95 15.29 -13.69
CA ASN A 408 12.46 13.99 -14.12
C ASN A 408 13.94 13.92 -13.77
N THR A 409 14.35 12.86 -13.10
CA THR A 409 15.75 12.61 -12.72
C THR A 409 16.20 11.22 -13.16
N LEU A 410 17.20 11.12 -14.02
CA LEU A 410 17.74 9.84 -14.49
C LEU A 410 18.86 9.30 -13.60
N THR A 411 19.54 10.18 -12.86
CA THR A 411 20.65 9.80 -11.97
C THR A 411 20.19 9.06 -10.71
N SER A 412 18.89 9.09 -10.39
CA SER A 412 18.26 8.45 -9.23
C SER A 412 16.93 7.81 -9.66
N PRO A 413 16.93 6.54 -10.09
CA PRO A 413 15.72 5.84 -10.55
C PRO A 413 14.60 5.77 -9.50
N GLU A 414 14.96 5.69 -8.22
CA GLU A 414 14.05 5.62 -7.07
C GLU A 414 13.33 6.94 -6.76
N GLU A 415 13.89 8.08 -7.17
CA GLU A 415 13.25 9.41 -7.09
C GLU A 415 13.11 10.03 -8.50
N ARG A 416 12.96 9.16 -9.51
CA ARG A 416 12.93 9.57 -10.92
C ARG A 416 11.85 10.61 -11.20
N TYR A 417 10.67 10.45 -10.60
CA TYR A 417 9.53 11.32 -10.83
C TYR A 417 9.14 12.03 -9.55
N THR A 418 9.37 13.35 -9.50
CA THR A 418 8.96 14.17 -8.37
C THR A 418 8.16 15.38 -8.82
N SER A 419 7.22 15.82 -7.99
CA SER A 419 6.34 16.96 -8.27
C SER A 419 6.09 17.77 -7.02
N TRP A 420 5.93 19.09 -7.15
CA TRP A 420 5.69 19.94 -6.00
C TRP A 420 4.34 19.62 -5.33
N THR A 421 3.37 19.15 -6.11
CA THR A 421 2.08 18.64 -5.64
C THR A 421 2.09 17.10 -5.59
N PRO A 422 1.37 16.47 -4.64
CA PRO A 422 1.13 15.03 -4.70
C PRO A 422 0.45 14.64 -6.02
N ALA A 423 0.91 13.56 -6.64
CA ALA A 423 0.34 13.01 -7.87
C ALA A 423 0.29 11.50 -7.74
N ASP A 424 -0.82 10.89 -8.14
CA ASP A 424 -1.13 9.50 -7.79
C ASP A 424 -0.66 8.52 -8.87
N ILE A 425 -0.76 8.88 -10.15
CA ILE A 425 -0.43 7.99 -11.28
C ILE A 425 0.47 8.69 -12.30
N ARG A 426 0.27 9.99 -12.53
CA ARG A 426 1.03 10.78 -13.53
C ARG A 426 1.08 12.27 -13.17
N PHE A 427 1.99 13.03 -13.80
CA PHE A 427 2.13 14.46 -13.50
C PHE A 427 0.94 15.33 -13.93
N TYR A 428 0.25 15.00 -15.02
CA TYR A 428 -0.84 15.81 -15.56
C TYR A 428 -2.20 15.52 -14.89
N GLU A 429 -2.24 15.70 -13.57
CA GLU A 429 -3.44 15.55 -12.73
C GLU A 429 -3.92 16.93 -12.25
N PRO A 430 -4.68 17.69 -13.07
CA PRO A 430 -4.97 19.11 -12.79
C PRO A 430 -5.79 19.35 -11.51
N ASP A 431 -6.55 18.35 -11.06
CA ASP A 431 -7.28 18.40 -9.79
C ASP A 431 -6.34 18.41 -8.58
N ASN A 432 -5.13 17.86 -8.71
CA ASN A 432 -4.10 17.82 -7.68
C ASN A 432 -3.14 19.04 -7.74
N PHE A 433 -3.22 19.90 -8.77
CA PHE A 433 -2.34 21.06 -8.91
C PHE A 433 -2.51 22.08 -7.77
N ALA A 434 -1.41 22.71 -7.37
CA ALA A 434 -1.37 23.75 -6.36
C ALA A 434 -2.13 24.99 -6.81
N ARG A 435 -2.73 25.71 -5.88
CA ARG A 435 -3.23 27.07 -6.09
C ARG A 435 -2.07 28.01 -6.31
N ILE A 436 -2.04 28.74 -7.42
CA ILE A 436 -1.24 29.96 -7.54
C ILE A 436 -2.13 31.16 -7.27
N ILE A 437 -1.77 31.99 -6.29
CA ILE A 437 -2.57 33.13 -5.84
C ILE A 437 -1.77 34.41 -6.12
N PHE A 438 -2.22 35.22 -7.07
CA PHE A 438 -1.52 36.46 -7.42
C PHE A 438 -1.71 37.53 -6.34
N LYS A 439 -0.62 38.22 -5.98
CA LYS A 439 -0.61 39.29 -4.96
C LYS A 439 -0.36 40.64 -5.59
N GLY A 440 -1.07 41.68 -5.14
CA GLY A 440 -1.01 43.02 -5.73
C GLY A 440 0.20 43.87 -5.36
N SER A 441 1.03 43.43 -4.41
CA SER A 441 2.18 44.21 -3.93
C SER A 441 3.36 43.29 -3.57
N PRO A 442 4.62 43.71 -3.81
CA PRO A 442 5.80 42.92 -3.49
C PRO A 442 5.97 42.75 -1.98
N LEU A 443 6.72 41.73 -1.56
CA LEU A 443 7.19 41.59 -0.18
C LEU A 443 8.29 42.60 0.10
N GLU A 444 8.26 43.25 1.27
CA GLU A 444 9.13 44.40 1.52
C GLU A 444 10.48 44.04 2.12
N ASP A 445 10.54 43.01 2.97
CA ASP A 445 11.73 42.61 3.71
C ASP A 445 11.86 41.09 3.85
N SER A 446 13.05 40.63 4.24
CA SER A 446 13.38 39.21 4.38
C SER A 446 12.58 38.49 5.47
N LYS A 447 12.07 39.22 6.48
CA LYS A 447 11.25 38.62 7.53
C LYS A 447 9.87 38.25 6.98
N GLN A 448 9.30 39.08 6.12
CA GLN A 448 8.06 38.73 5.43
C GLN A 448 8.25 37.52 4.52
N VAL A 449 9.34 37.49 3.74
CA VAL A 449 9.69 36.33 2.90
C VAL A 449 9.78 35.06 3.75
N GLN A 450 10.54 35.11 4.84
CA GLN A 450 10.72 33.95 5.72
C GLN A 450 9.39 33.47 6.34
N ASN A 451 8.52 34.39 6.76
CA ASN A 451 7.20 34.04 7.29
C ASN A 451 6.36 33.29 6.25
N ILE A 452 6.35 33.76 5.01
CA ILE A 452 5.60 33.12 3.93
C ILE A 452 6.21 31.75 3.59
N GLU A 453 7.53 31.65 3.52
CA GLU A 453 8.22 30.36 3.33
C GLU A 453 7.89 29.35 4.43
N ASN A 454 7.78 29.82 5.68
CA ASN A 454 7.41 28.96 6.81
C ASN A 454 6.02 28.36 6.60
N GLU A 455 5.06 29.17 6.13
CA GLU A 455 3.68 28.73 5.89
C GLU A 455 3.59 27.78 4.68
N ILE A 456 4.18 28.14 3.54
CA ILE A 456 4.15 27.31 2.32
C ILE A 456 4.75 25.92 2.59
N ASN A 457 5.81 25.85 3.41
CA ASN A 457 6.59 24.63 3.62
C ASN A 457 6.23 23.88 4.92
N LYS A 458 5.18 24.30 5.63
CA LYS A 458 4.82 23.78 6.96
C LYS A 458 4.69 22.25 7.00
N LYS A 459 4.06 21.65 5.98
CA LYS A 459 3.86 20.19 5.88
C LYS A 459 5.18 19.45 5.71
N TYR A 460 6.06 19.95 4.85
CA TYR A 460 7.36 19.34 4.63
C TYR A 460 8.27 19.42 5.87
N ARG A 461 8.23 20.54 6.60
CA ARG A 461 8.96 20.68 7.87
C ARG A 461 8.51 19.65 8.90
N ALA A 462 7.20 19.45 9.06
CA ALA A 462 6.67 18.43 9.96
C ALA A 462 7.19 17.03 9.61
N PHE A 463 7.22 16.71 8.30
CA PHE A 463 7.82 15.48 7.81
C PHE A 463 9.32 15.37 8.17
N LEU A 464 10.13 16.40 7.92
CA LEU A 464 11.55 16.40 8.26
C LEU A 464 11.79 16.20 9.75
N ILE A 465 11.02 16.88 10.61
CA ILE A 465 11.10 16.74 12.07
C ILE A 465 10.87 15.28 12.49
N MET A 466 9.83 14.63 11.93
CA MET A 466 9.55 13.22 12.20
C MET A 466 10.72 12.32 11.76
N GLN A 467 11.26 12.54 10.55
CA GLN A 467 12.38 11.73 10.04
C GLN A 467 13.64 11.89 10.89
N ILE A 468 13.96 13.13 11.29
CA ILE A 468 15.08 13.41 12.19
C ILE A 468 14.90 12.68 13.53
N GLY A 469 13.71 12.71 14.12
CA GLY A 469 13.42 11.98 15.36
C GLY A 469 13.68 10.48 15.26
N LYS A 470 13.28 9.86 14.15
CA LYS A 470 13.54 8.43 13.87
C LYS A 470 15.05 8.15 13.75
N LEU A 471 15.77 8.96 12.97
CA LEU A 471 17.22 8.82 12.79
C LEU A 471 18.00 9.01 14.09
N LEU A 472 17.66 10.01 14.90
CA LEU A 472 18.31 10.23 16.20
C LEU A 472 18.19 9.03 17.12
N ASN A 473 17.02 8.37 17.16
CA ASN A 473 16.80 7.16 17.94
C ASN A 473 17.66 5.99 17.45
N LEU A 474 17.69 5.78 16.13
CA LEU A 474 18.50 4.74 15.50
C LEU A 474 19.99 4.94 15.80
N LEU A 475 20.50 6.15 15.54
CA LEU A 475 21.91 6.51 15.73
C LEU A 475 22.33 6.35 17.18
N SER A 476 21.50 6.82 18.12
CA SER A 476 21.77 6.66 19.56
C SER A 476 21.85 5.18 19.96
N GLY A 477 20.98 4.33 19.42
CA GLY A 477 21.03 2.87 19.62
C GLY A 477 22.31 2.23 19.08
N GLN A 478 22.69 2.58 17.85
CA GLN A 478 23.90 2.07 17.19
C GLN A 478 25.18 2.51 17.92
N ILE A 479 25.27 3.78 18.31
CA ILE A 479 26.41 4.31 19.06
C ILE A 479 26.56 3.58 20.40
N ASN A 480 25.47 3.40 21.16
CA ASN A 480 25.54 2.69 22.43
C ASN A 480 26.09 1.26 22.26
N LYS A 481 25.65 0.56 21.21
CA LYS A 481 26.11 -0.79 20.89
C LYS A 481 27.59 -0.82 20.50
N LEU A 482 28.01 0.08 19.62
CA LEU A 482 29.39 0.24 19.18
C LEU A 482 30.34 0.65 20.31
N THR A 483 29.92 1.58 21.17
CA THR A 483 30.71 2.02 22.33
C THR A 483 30.94 0.86 23.29
N THR A 484 29.91 0.05 23.57
CA THR A 484 30.01 -1.17 24.39
C THR A 484 31.03 -2.14 23.78
N LEU A 485 30.87 -2.48 22.50
CA LEU A 485 31.78 -3.40 21.79
C LEU A 485 33.22 -2.87 21.70
N SER A 486 33.42 -1.56 21.49
CA SER A 486 34.76 -0.94 21.40
C SER A 486 35.52 -1.04 22.72
N THR A 487 34.78 -0.96 23.84
CA THR A 487 35.31 -1.13 25.19
C THR A 487 35.80 -2.56 25.39
N ASP A 488 35.04 -3.54 24.91
CA ASP A 488 35.39 -4.96 25.03
C ASP A 488 36.66 -5.31 24.24
N ILE A 489 36.84 -4.74 23.04
CA ILE A 489 38.04 -4.98 22.20
C ILE A 489 39.22 -4.05 22.51
N LYS A 490 39.03 -3.08 23.42
CA LYS A 490 40.05 -2.12 23.88
C LYS A 490 40.68 -1.25 22.77
N ASP A 491 39.91 -0.86 21.75
CA ASP A 491 40.39 0.03 20.68
C ASP A 491 40.10 1.50 20.98
N ALA A 492 41.13 2.22 21.42
CA ALA A 492 41.02 3.63 21.80
C ALA A 492 40.79 4.58 20.60
N SER A 493 41.11 4.18 19.37
CA SER A 493 40.90 5.00 18.18
C SER A 493 39.40 5.12 17.85
N ILE A 494 38.69 4.00 17.95
CA ILE A 494 37.26 3.89 17.69
C ILE A 494 36.46 4.61 18.77
N SER A 495 36.84 4.44 20.04
CA SER A 495 36.20 5.19 21.13
C SER A 495 36.33 6.71 20.96
N LYS A 496 37.44 7.19 20.38
CA LYS A 496 37.63 8.62 20.08
C LYS A 496 36.75 9.11 18.94
N GLU A 497 36.57 8.31 17.88
CA GLU A 497 35.67 8.66 16.79
C GLU A 497 34.19 8.64 17.20
N LEU A 498 33.77 7.64 17.97
CA LEU A 498 32.42 7.57 18.52
C LEU A 498 32.12 8.76 19.43
N ALA A 499 33.05 9.16 20.29
CA ALA A 499 32.91 10.38 21.11
C ALA A 499 32.80 11.66 20.25
N SER A 500 33.49 11.73 19.11
CA SER A 500 33.34 12.85 18.16
C SER A 500 31.96 12.87 17.51
N ILE A 501 31.39 11.70 17.21
CA ILE A 501 30.04 11.56 16.65
C ILE A 501 29.00 11.94 17.70
N GLU A 502 29.14 11.46 18.94
CA GLU A 502 28.29 11.84 20.08
C GLU A 502 28.29 13.35 20.30
N ASN A 503 29.45 14.01 20.26
CA ASN A 503 29.53 15.48 20.37
C ASN A 503 28.83 16.20 19.20
N SER A 504 28.87 15.62 18.00
CA SER A 504 28.21 16.21 16.82
C SER A 504 26.68 16.07 16.94
N LEU A 505 26.20 14.92 17.39
CA LEU A 505 24.79 14.70 17.76
C LEU A 505 24.36 15.62 18.90
N GLU A 506 25.19 15.80 19.93
CA GLU A 506 24.90 16.72 21.03
C GLU A 506 24.79 18.16 20.53
N LYS A 507 25.64 18.61 19.60
CA LYS A 507 25.49 19.93 18.96
C LYS A 507 24.19 20.07 18.17
N ILE A 508 23.84 19.07 17.38
CA ILE A 508 22.60 19.03 16.59
C ILE A 508 21.37 19.06 17.51
N THR A 509 21.41 18.35 18.64
CA THR A 509 20.30 18.28 19.62
C THR A 509 20.22 19.50 20.55
N SER A 510 21.37 20.09 20.91
CA SER A 510 21.46 21.23 21.82
C SER A 510 21.34 22.60 21.16
N SER A 511 21.52 22.71 19.84
CA SER A 511 21.30 23.97 19.12
C SER A 511 19.85 24.46 19.23
N GLY A 512 18.91 23.56 19.54
CA GLY A 512 17.49 23.90 19.62
C GLY A 512 16.88 24.25 18.27
N ASP A 513 17.56 23.99 17.14
CA ASP A 513 17.10 24.28 15.77
C ASP A 513 15.82 23.51 15.37
N TYR A 514 15.38 22.58 16.20
CA TYR A 514 14.04 21.98 16.12
C TYR A 514 12.91 22.95 16.46
N SER A 515 13.24 24.17 16.90
CA SER A 515 12.30 25.28 17.07
C SER A 515 12.28 26.19 15.82
N LEU A 516 11.63 25.71 14.74
CA LEU A 516 11.05 26.54 13.67
C LEU A 516 11.97 27.53 12.90
N SER A 517 13.30 27.41 12.92
CA SER A 517 14.19 28.47 12.41
C SER A 517 14.28 28.60 10.87
N SER A 518 14.14 27.52 10.09
CA SER A 518 13.87 27.53 8.63
C SER A 518 13.78 26.08 8.09
N THR A 519 13.24 25.86 6.88
CA THR A 519 13.21 24.52 6.25
C THR A 519 14.64 24.02 5.97
N ASP A 520 15.52 24.93 5.56
CA ASP A 520 16.90 24.62 5.18
C ASP A 520 17.72 24.15 6.39
N ALA A 521 17.50 24.74 7.57
CA ALA A 521 18.18 24.30 8.81
C ALA A 521 17.78 22.86 9.20
N LEU A 522 16.49 22.51 9.10
CA LEU A 522 16.00 21.15 9.35
C LEU A 522 16.59 20.16 8.34
N TYR A 523 16.59 20.53 7.07
CA TYR A 523 17.15 19.71 6.02
C TYR A 523 18.66 19.50 6.20
N SER A 524 19.41 20.55 6.52
CA SER A 524 20.84 20.46 6.83
C SER A 524 21.11 19.54 8.01
N SER A 525 20.27 19.60 9.05
CA SER A 525 20.38 18.70 10.22
C SER A 525 20.13 17.24 9.82
N PHE A 526 19.10 16.99 9.02
CA PHE A 526 18.81 15.67 8.47
C PHE A 526 19.98 15.12 7.62
N SER A 527 20.54 15.96 6.75
CA SER A 527 21.70 15.59 5.90
C SER A 527 22.92 15.24 6.76
N GLU A 528 23.25 16.05 7.76
CA GLU A 528 24.37 15.76 8.66
C GLU A 528 24.12 14.50 9.49
N LEU A 529 22.90 14.22 9.94
CA LEU A 529 22.56 12.96 10.62
C LEU A 529 22.78 11.75 9.71
N ASN A 530 22.41 11.82 8.43
CA ASN A 530 22.71 10.77 7.46
C ASN A 530 24.22 10.62 7.24
N ARG A 531 24.97 11.73 7.17
CA ARG A 531 26.43 11.67 7.09
C ARG A 531 27.06 11.01 8.32
N LEU A 532 26.53 11.29 9.50
CA LEU A 532 26.93 10.62 10.75
C LEU A 532 26.56 9.13 10.72
N LYS A 533 25.38 8.77 10.22
CA LYS A 533 24.98 7.38 9.97
C LYS A 533 25.99 6.67 9.08
N GLU A 534 26.31 7.24 7.93
CA GLU A 534 27.33 6.67 7.04
C GLU A 534 28.69 6.58 7.69
N LYS A 535 29.06 7.53 8.55
CA LYS A 535 30.32 7.47 9.28
C LYS A 535 30.31 6.34 10.31
N ILE A 536 29.21 6.14 11.03
CA ILE A 536 29.00 5.00 11.92
C ILE A 536 29.08 3.69 11.14
N ASP A 537 28.45 3.65 9.97
CA ASP A 537 28.50 2.50 9.08
C ASP A 537 29.94 2.26 8.60
N ARG A 538 30.67 3.31 8.20
CA ARG A 538 32.09 3.20 7.83
C ARG A 538 32.98 2.71 8.98
N ILE A 539 32.79 3.20 10.21
CA ILE A 539 33.52 2.75 11.40
C ILE A 539 33.24 1.26 11.66
N SER A 540 31.98 0.88 11.58
CA SER A 540 31.55 -0.52 11.72
C SER A 540 32.16 -1.40 10.62
N LEU A 541 32.33 -0.85 9.41
CA LEU A 541 32.98 -1.49 8.27
C LEU A 541 34.52 -1.51 8.37
N SER A 542 35.18 -0.53 8.96
CA SER A 542 36.66 -0.39 8.91
C SER A 542 37.39 -1.02 10.09
N SER A 543 36.67 -1.56 11.06
CA SER A 543 37.22 -2.00 12.35
C SER A 543 37.16 -3.53 12.49
N PRO A 544 38.20 -4.27 12.06
CA PRO A 544 38.23 -5.73 12.16
C PRO A 544 38.22 -6.17 13.63
N GLY A 545 37.03 -6.51 14.14
CA GLY A 545 36.80 -6.94 15.52
C GLY A 545 35.42 -6.59 16.09
N LEU A 546 34.78 -5.53 15.59
CA LEU A 546 33.48 -4.99 16.08
C LEU A 546 32.26 -5.62 15.41
N TYR A 547 32.32 -5.76 14.10
CA TYR A 547 31.41 -6.52 13.27
C TYR A 547 32.31 -7.35 12.35
N GLY A 548 32.13 -8.66 12.35
CA GLY A 548 33.11 -9.56 11.78
C GLY A 548 33.16 -9.39 10.27
N LYS A 549 34.13 -8.67 9.70
CA LYS A 549 34.41 -8.73 8.26
C LYS A 549 35.25 -9.95 7.89
N ARG A 550 35.13 -11.05 8.63
CA ARG A 550 35.94 -12.23 8.36
C ARG A 550 35.33 -12.92 7.16
N VAL A 551 36.12 -13.00 6.10
CA VAL A 551 35.88 -14.00 5.06
C VAL A 551 36.48 -15.30 5.57
N ILE A 552 35.62 -16.24 5.94
CA ILE A 552 36.00 -17.52 6.51
C ILE A 552 35.78 -18.56 5.42
N ASN A 553 36.87 -19.10 4.88
CA ASN A 553 36.79 -20.16 3.89
C ASN A 553 36.47 -21.49 4.58
N ILE A 554 35.40 -22.13 4.15
CA ILE A 554 35.00 -23.45 4.58
C ILE A 554 35.46 -24.42 3.50
N GLU A 555 36.55 -25.14 3.78
CA GLU A 555 37.20 -26.07 2.84
C GLU A 555 36.90 -27.55 3.21
N SER A 556 36.39 -27.81 4.41
CA SER A 556 36.04 -29.14 4.91
C SER A 556 34.95 -29.12 5.97
N VAL A 557 34.45 -30.29 6.37
CA VAL A 557 33.38 -30.45 7.37
C VAL A 557 33.75 -29.87 8.74
N GLU A 558 35.03 -29.93 9.12
CA GLU A 558 35.53 -29.36 10.38
C GLU A 558 35.32 -27.84 10.44
N GLY A 559 35.31 -27.16 9.30
CA GLY A 559 35.10 -25.71 9.22
C GLY A 559 33.69 -25.27 9.65
N LEU A 560 32.68 -26.15 9.58
CA LEU A 560 31.30 -25.82 9.91
C LEU A 560 31.13 -25.33 11.35
N SER A 561 31.99 -25.76 12.28
CA SER A 561 31.92 -25.33 13.69
C SER A 561 32.20 -23.84 13.88
N ALA A 562 32.80 -23.16 12.90
CA ALA A 562 33.01 -21.71 12.96
C ALA A 562 31.70 -20.92 12.84
N ILE A 563 30.68 -21.47 12.18
CA ILE A 563 29.41 -20.81 11.88
C ILE A 563 28.60 -20.55 13.15
N SER A 564 28.65 -21.46 14.13
CA SER A 564 27.94 -21.28 15.41
C SER A 564 28.45 -20.09 16.22
N ASN A 565 29.67 -19.60 15.92
CA ASN A 565 30.30 -18.44 16.53
C ASN A 565 30.37 -17.23 15.56
N ALA A 566 29.51 -17.21 14.53
CA ALA A 566 29.42 -16.09 13.61
C ALA A 566 29.06 -14.79 14.35
N LYS A 567 29.63 -13.69 13.88
CA LYS A 567 29.32 -12.33 14.30
C LYS A 567 28.65 -11.59 13.14
N PRO A 568 27.80 -10.58 13.39
CA PRO A 568 27.20 -9.81 12.30
C PRO A 568 28.28 -9.24 11.37
N GLY A 569 28.07 -9.39 10.06
CA GLY A 569 29.01 -9.05 8.99
C GLY A 569 29.85 -10.22 8.46
N ASP A 570 29.94 -11.35 9.18
CA ASP A 570 30.84 -12.45 8.80
C ASP A 570 30.37 -13.08 7.49
N VAL A 571 31.33 -13.44 6.63
CA VAL A 571 31.08 -14.07 5.33
C VAL A 571 31.75 -15.43 5.30
N PHE A 572 30.96 -16.49 5.29
CA PHE A 572 31.43 -17.86 5.14
C PHE A 572 31.38 -18.24 3.67
N VAL A 573 32.54 -18.57 3.11
CA VAL A 573 32.69 -18.91 1.69
C VAL A 573 33.04 -20.38 1.57
N PHE A 574 32.13 -21.17 1.01
CA PHE A 574 32.27 -22.61 0.87
C PHE A 574 33.01 -22.96 -0.41
N ALA A 575 34.06 -23.78 -0.31
CA ALA A 575 34.65 -24.44 -1.46
C ALA A 575 33.72 -25.55 -1.98
N PRO A 576 33.79 -25.92 -3.28
CA PRO A 576 32.98 -26.99 -3.84
C PRO A 576 33.17 -28.31 -3.07
N GLY A 577 32.07 -28.99 -2.73
CA GLY A 577 32.12 -30.21 -1.95
C GLY A 577 30.81 -30.57 -1.27
N VAL A 578 30.79 -31.76 -0.66
CA VAL A 578 29.68 -32.25 0.17
C VAL A 578 30.07 -32.13 1.63
N TYR A 579 29.33 -31.32 2.37
CA TYR A 579 29.54 -31.02 3.78
C TYR A 579 28.48 -31.75 4.61
N LYS A 580 28.89 -32.86 5.22
CA LYS A 580 28.03 -33.61 6.14
C LYS A 580 27.80 -32.79 7.41
N CYS A 581 26.55 -32.57 7.77
CA CYS A 581 26.15 -31.82 8.94
C CYS A 581 24.93 -32.48 9.59
N SER A 582 24.71 -32.24 10.89
CA SER A 582 23.45 -32.66 11.53
C SER A 582 22.43 -31.53 11.45
N LYS A 583 22.81 -30.35 11.96
CA LYS A 583 22.07 -29.09 11.95
C LYS A 583 23.06 -27.94 12.06
N MET A 584 22.79 -26.83 11.39
CA MET A 584 23.53 -25.58 11.48
C MET A 584 22.62 -24.47 12.00
N SER A 585 22.95 -23.94 13.18
CA SER A 585 22.31 -22.74 13.73
C SER A 585 23.20 -21.53 13.48
N ILE A 586 22.67 -20.54 12.78
CA ILE A 586 23.39 -19.33 12.42
C ILE A 586 22.93 -18.21 13.37
N PRO A 587 23.84 -17.53 14.09
CA PRO A 587 23.52 -16.35 14.89
C PRO A 587 22.82 -15.23 14.09
N ASP A 588 22.22 -14.27 14.79
CA ASP A 588 21.62 -13.10 14.14
C ASP A 588 22.72 -12.15 13.61
N GLY A 589 22.54 -11.65 12.39
CA GLY A 589 23.19 -10.44 11.89
C GLY A 589 22.54 -9.17 12.43
N VAL A 590 22.83 -8.03 11.80
CA VAL A 590 22.10 -6.78 12.02
C VAL A 590 21.95 -6.01 10.70
N GLU A 591 21.07 -5.02 10.69
CA GLU A 591 20.93 -4.10 9.55
C GLU A 591 22.28 -3.51 9.11
N GLY A 592 22.59 -3.61 7.82
CA GLY A 592 23.88 -3.24 7.23
C GLY A 592 25.02 -4.26 7.40
N TYR A 593 24.91 -5.22 8.32
CA TYR A 593 25.94 -6.24 8.62
C TYR A 593 25.31 -7.64 8.72
N PRO A 594 24.86 -8.21 7.60
CA PRO A 594 24.30 -9.55 7.62
C PRO A 594 25.37 -10.60 7.90
N VAL A 595 24.98 -11.76 8.43
CA VAL A 595 25.84 -12.95 8.32
C VAL A 595 25.55 -13.61 6.97
N ILE A 596 26.60 -13.80 6.17
CA ILE A 596 26.48 -14.32 4.81
C ILE A 596 27.09 -15.72 4.74
N LEU A 597 26.33 -16.71 4.29
CA LEU A 597 26.85 -18.03 3.92
C LEU A 597 26.70 -18.18 2.42
N ARG A 598 27.80 -18.36 1.69
CA ARG A 598 27.76 -18.42 0.23
C ARG A 598 28.72 -19.44 -0.38
N SER A 599 28.38 -19.94 -1.55
CA SER A 599 29.34 -20.66 -2.39
C SER A 599 30.45 -19.74 -2.89
N ARG A 600 31.65 -20.30 -3.08
CA ARG A 600 32.75 -19.63 -3.78
C ARG A 600 32.45 -19.40 -5.27
N GLY A 601 31.51 -20.15 -5.84
CA GLY A 601 31.02 -19.99 -7.22
C GLY A 601 31.80 -20.78 -8.27
N ASP A 602 32.84 -21.52 -7.88
CA ASP A 602 33.66 -22.36 -8.77
C ASP A 602 33.25 -23.85 -8.76
N GLY A 603 32.08 -24.15 -8.18
CA GLY A 603 31.51 -25.49 -8.16
C GLY A 603 30.37 -25.65 -7.16
N LYS A 604 29.82 -26.86 -7.13
CA LYS A 604 28.65 -27.19 -6.32
C LYS A 604 29.02 -27.35 -4.84
N VAL A 605 28.26 -26.69 -3.96
CA VAL A 605 28.36 -26.81 -2.50
C VAL A 605 27.09 -27.48 -1.99
N THR A 606 27.20 -28.69 -1.43
CA THR A 606 26.06 -29.43 -0.89
C THR A 606 26.20 -29.58 0.62
N LEU A 607 25.24 -29.06 1.37
CA LEU A 607 25.08 -29.24 2.81
C LEU A 607 24.13 -30.42 3.01
N GLU A 608 24.63 -31.54 3.57
CA GLU A 608 23.90 -32.81 3.57
C GLU A 608 23.72 -33.40 4.98
N ASN A 609 22.50 -33.84 5.28
CA ASN A 609 22.19 -34.68 6.45
C ASN A 609 21.32 -35.90 6.07
N ASP A 610 20.99 -36.75 7.05
CA ASP A 610 20.20 -37.97 6.86
C ASP A 610 18.67 -37.73 6.82
N GLY A 611 18.23 -36.48 6.92
CA GLY A 611 16.83 -36.09 6.95
C GLY A 611 16.14 -36.21 8.30
N SER A 612 16.83 -36.60 9.37
CA SER A 612 16.26 -36.69 10.72
C SER A 612 16.00 -35.33 11.38
N ALA A 613 16.60 -34.24 10.89
CA ALA A 613 16.49 -32.88 11.43
C ALA A 613 16.58 -31.81 10.34
N ASN A 614 16.20 -30.57 10.68
CA ASN A 614 16.38 -29.39 9.82
C ASN A 614 17.88 -29.10 9.60
N ILE A 615 18.28 -28.73 8.39
CA ILE A 615 19.68 -28.44 8.09
C ILE A 615 20.05 -27.01 8.49
N ILE A 616 19.42 -25.98 7.92
CA ILE A 616 19.74 -24.57 8.20
C ILE A 616 18.69 -23.95 9.11
N ILE A 617 19.12 -23.43 10.26
CA ILE A 617 18.30 -22.64 11.18
C ILE A 617 18.91 -21.23 11.29
N PRO A 618 18.42 -20.26 10.50
CA PRO A 618 18.99 -18.92 10.46
C PRO A 618 18.56 -18.04 11.62
N GLY A 619 19.46 -17.14 12.04
CA GLY A 619 19.13 -15.91 12.73
C GLY A 619 18.57 -14.83 11.80
N SER A 620 18.13 -13.72 12.39
CA SER A 620 17.67 -12.52 11.65
C SER A 620 18.84 -11.85 10.92
N PHE A 621 18.57 -11.12 9.84
CA PHE A 621 19.60 -10.42 9.05
C PHE A 621 20.66 -11.36 8.46
N ASN A 622 20.26 -12.49 7.90
CA ASN A 622 21.18 -13.46 7.31
C ASN A 622 20.92 -13.62 5.81
N ILE A 623 22.00 -13.87 5.05
CA ILE A 623 21.97 -14.07 3.60
C ILE A 623 22.57 -15.42 3.25
N PHE A 624 21.88 -16.19 2.42
CA PHE A 624 22.33 -17.48 1.90
C PHE A 624 22.40 -17.39 0.37
N ASP A 625 23.53 -17.76 -0.22
CA ASP A 625 23.77 -17.59 -1.66
C ASP A 625 24.49 -18.77 -2.32
N GLY A 626 23.88 -19.40 -3.31
CA GLY A 626 24.55 -20.41 -4.13
C GLY A 626 24.76 -21.77 -3.44
N LEU A 627 23.95 -22.10 -2.43
CA LEU A 627 24.10 -23.33 -1.65
C LEU A 627 23.06 -24.39 -2.05
N GLU A 628 23.46 -25.66 -2.15
CA GLU A 628 22.53 -26.78 -2.17
C GLU A 628 22.36 -27.35 -0.75
N VAL A 629 21.12 -27.55 -0.33
CA VAL A 629 20.74 -28.19 0.92
C VAL A 629 20.01 -29.49 0.58
N ARG A 630 20.57 -30.62 1.02
CA ARG A 630 20.12 -31.95 0.59
C ARG A 630 19.94 -32.89 1.77
N MET A 631 18.90 -33.73 1.71
CA MET A 631 18.80 -34.88 2.62
C MET A 631 19.02 -36.17 1.83
N SER A 632 19.76 -37.11 2.42
CA SER A 632 20.04 -38.39 1.75
C SER A 632 18.92 -39.41 1.88
N SER A 633 18.01 -39.22 2.83
CA SER A 633 16.84 -40.09 3.02
C SER A 633 15.83 -39.91 1.89
N ASP A 634 15.21 -41.01 1.50
CA ASP A 634 14.04 -41.06 0.63
C ASP A 634 12.74 -40.70 1.37
N LYS A 635 12.80 -40.47 2.69
CA LYS A 635 11.69 -40.06 3.57
C LYS A 635 12.19 -39.04 4.60
N PRO A 636 12.59 -37.83 4.16
CA PRO A 636 13.07 -36.78 5.05
C PRO A 636 11.98 -36.35 6.04
N LYS A 637 12.38 -35.86 7.22
CA LYS A 637 11.47 -35.23 8.21
C LYS A 637 11.80 -33.76 8.46
N GLY A 638 13.01 -33.33 8.09
CA GLY A 638 13.47 -31.97 8.31
C GLY A 638 13.25 -31.04 7.11
N SER A 639 13.30 -29.75 7.39
CA SER A 639 13.33 -28.70 6.37
C SER A 639 14.77 -28.42 5.90
N GLY A 640 14.93 -27.98 4.65
CA GLY A 640 16.20 -27.44 4.18
C GLY A 640 16.56 -26.17 4.95
N PHE A 641 15.67 -25.18 4.88
CA PHE A 641 15.72 -23.96 5.70
C PHE A 641 14.52 -23.92 6.66
N PHE A 642 14.78 -23.73 7.95
CA PHE A 642 13.75 -23.62 8.97
C PHE A 642 13.78 -22.24 9.63
N ILE A 643 12.93 -21.34 9.15
CA ILE A 643 12.83 -19.95 9.60
C ILE A 643 11.64 -19.83 10.54
N GLU A 644 11.88 -19.49 11.81
CA GLU A 644 10.80 -19.31 12.78
C GLU A 644 11.06 -18.11 13.70
N ARG A 645 10.11 -17.15 13.73
CA ARG A 645 10.20 -15.90 14.49
C ARG A 645 11.46 -15.08 14.18
N LYS A 646 11.80 -14.96 12.89
CA LYS A 646 12.97 -14.22 12.41
C LYS A 646 12.58 -13.09 11.47
N ASN A 647 13.51 -12.15 11.28
CA ASN A 647 13.31 -11.01 10.41
C ASN A 647 14.48 -10.80 9.44
N ASN A 648 14.20 -10.26 8.25
CA ASN A 648 15.20 -9.82 7.27
C ASN A 648 16.15 -10.95 6.84
N ILE A 649 15.61 -12.02 6.27
CA ILE A 649 16.43 -13.14 5.73
C ILE A 649 16.33 -13.15 4.22
N VAL A 650 17.46 -13.34 3.54
CA VAL A 650 17.53 -13.50 2.09
C VAL A 650 18.10 -14.88 1.77
N ILE A 651 17.37 -15.66 0.97
CA ILE A 651 17.82 -16.92 0.38
C ILE A 651 17.83 -16.71 -1.12
N GLN A 652 19.01 -16.78 -1.75
CA GLN A 652 19.15 -16.54 -3.17
C GLN A 652 20.02 -17.57 -3.88
N ASN A 653 19.71 -17.89 -5.13
CA ASN A 653 20.50 -18.82 -5.95
C ASN A 653 20.73 -20.18 -5.26
N CYS A 654 19.87 -20.56 -4.32
CA CYS A 654 20.02 -21.79 -3.53
C CYS A 654 19.17 -22.91 -4.09
N ARG A 655 19.52 -24.15 -3.77
CA ARG A 655 18.75 -25.34 -4.12
C ARG A 655 18.40 -26.15 -2.89
N THR A 656 17.18 -26.65 -2.79
CA THR A 656 16.82 -27.70 -1.83
C THR A 656 16.45 -28.98 -2.57
N VAL A 657 16.92 -30.12 -2.05
CA VAL A 657 16.75 -31.44 -2.68
C VAL A 657 16.36 -32.46 -1.62
N ASN A 658 15.28 -33.21 -1.87
CA ASN A 658 14.83 -34.29 -0.98
C ASN A 658 14.61 -33.83 0.47
N CYS A 659 14.10 -32.62 0.68
CA CYS A 659 13.75 -32.14 2.03
C CYS A 659 12.26 -32.40 2.31
N GLN A 660 11.84 -32.50 3.57
CA GLN A 660 10.40 -32.57 3.89
C GLN A 660 9.69 -31.29 3.46
N PHE A 661 10.32 -30.16 3.81
CA PHE A 661 10.00 -28.83 3.31
C PHE A 661 11.27 -28.20 2.75
N GLY A 662 11.23 -27.64 1.54
CA GLY A 662 12.38 -26.90 1.01
C GLY A 662 12.71 -25.73 1.93
N VAL A 663 11.74 -24.83 2.13
CA VAL A 663 11.81 -23.72 3.08
C VAL A 663 10.55 -23.67 3.95
N TYR A 664 10.73 -23.67 5.27
CA TYR A 664 9.69 -23.40 6.25
C TYR A 664 9.80 -21.97 6.79
N ILE A 665 8.69 -21.25 6.87
CA ILE A 665 8.60 -19.87 7.39
C ILE A 665 7.45 -19.76 8.39
N GLY A 666 7.77 -19.73 9.69
CA GLY A 666 6.84 -19.54 10.78
C GLY A 666 6.94 -18.16 11.42
N TYR A 667 5.83 -17.42 11.53
CA TYR A 667 5.73 -16.19 12.33
C TYR A 667 6.84 -15.14 12.11
N SER A 668 7.28 -14.97 10.86
CA SER A 668 8.50 -14.23 10.48
C SER A 668 8.20 -13.06 9.56
N ARG A 669 9.14 -12.11 9.43
CA ARG A 669 8.91 -10.89 8.64
C ARG A 669 10.05 -10.56 7.69
N ASN A 670 9.75 -9.90 6.57
CA ASN A 670 10.74 -9.45 5.59
C ASN A 670 11.65 -10.62 5.14
N ILE A 671 11.04 -11.65 4.55
CA ILE A 671 11.77 -12.82 4.04
C ILE A 671 11.76 -12.79 2.52
N THR A 672 12.94 -12.87 1.92
CA THR A 672 13.10 -12.90 0.46
C THR A 672 13.69 -14.24 0.05
N ILE A 673 13.01 -14.92 -0.86
CA ILE A 673 13.48 -16.14 -1.52
C ILE A 673 13.50 -15.85 -3.01
N GLN A 674 14.68 -15.84 -3.62
CA GLN A 674 14.80 -15.47 -5.03
C GLN A 674 15.76 -16.36 -5.81
N ASN A 675 15.46 -16.65 -7.07
CA ASN A 675 16.34 -17.46 -7.94
C ASN A 675 16.65 -18.85 -7.35
N CYS A 676 15.74 -19.43 -6.56
CA CYS A 676 15.98 -20.69 -5.87
C CYS A 676 15.28 -21.87 -6.57
N GLU A 677 15.84 -23.07 -6.41
CA GLU A 677 15.22 -24.32 -6.85
C GLU A 677 14.80 -25.16 -5.63
N MET A 678 13.56 -25.66 -5.62
CA MET A 678 13.09 -26.62 -4.64
C MET A 678 12.62 -27.86 -5.38
N SER A 679 13.38 -28.95 -5.26
CA SER A 679 13.15 -30.17 -6.02
C SER A 679 12.87 -31.34 -5.10
N HIS A 680 11.90 -32.17 -5.46
CA HIS A 680 11.60 -33.42 -4.74
C HIS A 680 11.34 -33.16 -3.25
N SER A 681 10.48 -32.20 -2.93
CA SER A 681 10.08 -31.98 -1.54
C SER A 681 9.11 -33.07 -1.09
N GLY A 682 9.24 -33.57 0.13
CA GLY A 682 8.38 -34.64 0.64
C GLY A 682 6.93 -34.18 0.84
N HIS A 683 6.75 -32.94 1.26
CA HIS A 683 5.45 -32.28 1.27
C HIS A 683 5.52 -30.98 0.48
N PHE A 684 6.19 -29.94 0.97
CA PHE A 684 6.05 -28.59 0.39
C PHE A 684 7.38 -28.02 -0.09
N GLY A 685 7.39 -27.39 -1.25
CA GLY A 685 8.55 -26.61 -1.69
C GLY A 685 8.80 -25.45 -0.72
N ILE A 686 7.80 -24.60 -0.52
CA ILE A 686 7.82 -23.51 0.48
C ILE A 686 6.56 -23.59 1.33
N TRP A 687 6.73 -23.54 2.66
CA TRP A 687 5.63 -23.54 3.61
C TRP A 687 5.69 -22.33 4.53
N CYS A 688 4.76 -21.39 4.31
CA CYS A 688 4.51 -20.26 5.18
C CYS A 688 3.42 -20.63 6.19
N VAL A 689 3.73 -20.50 7.48
CA VAL A 689 2.81 -20.82 8.59
C VAL A 689 2.63 -19.61 9.52
N GLY A 690 1.43 -19.04 9.50
CA GLY A 690 0.95 -18.05 10.44
C GLY A 690 0.08 -18.66 11.55
N SER A 691 -0.40 -17.82 12.46
CA SER A 691 -1.29 -18.27 13.53
C SER A 691 -2.62 -18.78 12.99
N GLY A 692 -3.09 -19.85 13.64
CA GLY A 692 -4.28 -20.65 13.34
C GLY A 692 -4.45 -21.14 11.91
N GLY A 693 -3.35 -21.36 11.20
CA GLY A 693 -3.26 -22.40 10.18
C GLY A 693 -3.21 -23.81 10.80
N THR A 694 -3.17 -24.83 9.96
CA THR A 694 -3.16 -26.25 10.36
C THR A 694 -1.91 -26.61 11.17
N GLY A 695 -2.06 -26.69 12.50
CA GLY A 695 -1.02 -27.15 13.42
C GLY A 695 -0.57 -26.06 14.41
N LEU A 696 -0.95 -26.27 15.68
CA LEU A 696 -0.62 -25.47 16.87
C LEU A 696 -1.33 -24.09 16.95
N ASN A 697 -2.35 -24.05 17.81
CA ASN A 697 -3.24 -22.92 18.15
C ASN A 697 -4.17 -22.46 17.01
N SER A 698 -5.37 -23.05 16.98
CA SER A 698 -6.49 -22.76 16.06
C SER A 698 -7.12 -21.36 16.18
N ARG A 699 -6.42 -20.39 16.80
CA ARG A 699 -6.90 -19.01 16.96
C ARG A 699 -5.94 -18.05 16.28
N TYR A 700 -6.52 -17.17 15.47
CA TYR A 700 -5.83 -16.03 14.89
C TYR A 700 -5.14 -15.22 15.98
N ASN A 701 -3.85 -14.93 15.78
CA ASN A 701 -3.06 -14.04 16.60
C ASN A 701 -2.29 -13.07 15.69
N PRO A 702 -2.64 -11.77 15.68
CA PRO A 702 -2.00 -10.79 14.80
C PRO A 702 -0.51 -10.57 15.10
N ASP A 703 -0.04 -10.91 16.30
CA ASP A 703 1.38 -10.82 16.67
C ASP A 703 2.20 -12.03 16.17
N ALA A 704 1.51 -13.11 15.80
CA ALA A 704 2.08 -14.35 15.29
C ALA A 704 1.60 -14.58 13.84
N LYS A 705 1.93 -13.64 12.96
CA LYS A 705 1.71 -13.74 11.51
C LYS A 705 3.02 -13.66 10.74
N ASN A 706 3.02 -14.19 9.52
CA ASN A 706 4.06 -13.82 8.57
C ASN A 706 3.73 -12.48 7.93
N MET A 707 4.74 -11.63 7.68
CA MET A 707 4.55 -10.33 7.03
C MET A 707 5.65 -10.02 6.04
N ASN A 708 5.31 -9.47 4.87
CA ASN A 708 6.27 -9.04 3.85
C ASN A 708 7.17 -10.21 3.40
N ILE A 709 6.54 -11.22 2.79
CA ILE A 709 7.25 -12.38 2.26
C ILE A 709 7.29 -12.24 0.75
N THR A 710 8.48 -12.31 0.16
CA THR A 710 8.69 -12.24 -1.29
C THR A 710 9.31 -13.54 -1.77
N ILE A 711 8.62 -14.18 -2.70
CA ILE A 711 9.09 -15.37 -3.41
C ILE A 711 9.14 -15.00 -4.88
N SER A 712 10.34 -14.91 -5.45
CA SER A 712 10.50 -14.44 -6.83
C SER A 712 11.44 -15.31 -7.65
N ASN A 713 11.11 -15.52 -8.92
CA ASN A 713 12.01 -16.18 -9.87
C ASN A 713 12.50 -17.57 -9.41
N CYS A 714 11.66 -18.33 -8.70
CA CYS A 714 11.99 -19.65 -8.16
C CYS A 714 11.45 -20.77 -9.05
N TYR A 715 12.12 -21.92 -9.03
CA TYR A 715 11.66 -23.15 -9.67
C TYR A 715 11.30 -24.21 -8.63
N LEU A 716 10.03 -24.59 -8.54
CA LEU A 716 9.56 -25.58 -7.58
C LEU A 716 8.97 -26.76 -8.35
N HIS A 717 9.47 -27.97 -8.11
CA HIS A 717 8.99 -29.13 -8.84
C HIS A 717 9.07 -30.45 -8.09
N ASP A 718 8.19 -31.37 -8.49
CA ASP A 718 8.07 -32.73 -7.96
C ASP A 718 7.82 -32.77 -6.44
N ALA A 719 7.05 -31.81 -5.92
CA ALA A 719 6.60 -31.88 -4.53
C ALA A 719 5.66 -33.08 -4.33
N GLY A 720 5.83 -33.80 -3.22
CA GLY A 720 5.04 -35.00 -2.88
C GLY A 720 5.53 -36.29 -3.53
N TRP A 721 6.73 -36.30 -4.12
CA TRP A 721 7.29 -37.46 -4.84
C TRP A 721 7.42 -38.75 -4.01
N ASN A 722 7.46 -38.67 -2.67
CA ASN A 722 7.72 -39.80 -1.76
C ASN A 722 6.75 -39.87 -0.57
N SER A 723 5.57 -39.24 -0.65
CA SER A 723 4.67 -39.11 0.50
C SER A 723 4.20 -40.48 1.03
N ASP A 724 4.63 -40.86 2.24
CA ASP A 724 4.18 -42.04 2.97
C ASP A 724 2.90 -41.73 3.75
N SER A 725 1.82 -42.48 3.50
CA SER A 725 0.44 -42.30 4.00
C SER A 725 0.23 -42.49 5.53
N LYS A 726 1.23 -42.27 6.39
CA LYS A 726 1.17 -42.59 7.83
C LYS A 726 1.51 -41.43 8.79
N GLY A 727 1.36 -40.18 8.36
CA GLY A 727 1.71 -38.99 9.14
C GLY A 727 0.58 -38.03 9.55
N GLY A 728 -0.67 -38.26 9.13
CA GLY A 728 -1.79 -37.36 9.42
C GLY A 728 -1.91 -36.13 8.52
N PHE A 729 -0.97 -35.91 7.60
CA PHE A 729 -1.13 -35.05 6.43
C PHE A 729 -1.59 -35.90 5.24
N THR A 730 -2.45 -35.34 4.37
CA THR A 730 -2.87 -35.98 3.12
C THR A 730 -1.64 -36.19 2.21
N THR A 731 -1.74 -37.12 1.27
CA THR A 731 -0.68 -37.61 0.36
C THR A 731 -0.25 -36.58 -0.70
N GLU A 732 -0.37 -35.29 -0.41
CA GLU A 732 -0.38 -34.21 -1.39
C GLU A 732 0.85 -33.31 -1.18
N GLY A 733 1.62 -33.13 -2.25
CA GLY A 733 2.79 -32.26 -2.24
C GLY A 733 2.53 -30.96 -2.98
N TYR A 734 2.87 -29.85 -2.35
CA TYR A 734 2.51 -28.51 -2.83
C TYR A 734 3.75 -27.70 -3.19
N GLY A 735 3.64 -26.85 -4.21
CA GLY A 735 4.71 -25.92 -4.58
C GLY A 735 4.92 -24.88 -3.47
N ILE A 736 3.98 -23.94 -3.37
CA ILE A 736 3.99 -22.88 -2.35
C ILE A 736 2.71 -22.93 -1.53
N VAL A 737 2.86 -22.91 -0.22
CA VAL A 737 1.76 -23.03 0.73
C VAL A 737 1.77 -21.87 1.70
N ALA A 738 0.65 -21.19 1.82
CA ALA A 738 0.42 -20.09 2.73
C ALA A 738 -0.70 -20.45 3.69
N ASN A 739 -0.35 -20.94 4.89
CA ASN A 739 -1.28 -21.44 5.90
C ASN A 739 -1.36 -20.50 7.11
N GLY A 740 -2.55 -20.06 7.48
CA GLY A 740 -2.76 -19.19 8.63
C GLY A 740 -2.37 -17.73 8.37
N ALA A 741 -2.38 -16.92 9.43
CA ALA A 741 -2.21 -15.46 9.33
C ALA A 741 -0.95 -15.03 8.55
N ILE A 742 -1.15 -14.55 7.31
CA ILE A 742 -0.08 -14.09 6.41
C ILE A 742 -0.53 -12.76 5.78
N GLU A 743 0.36 -11.77 5.78
CA GLU A 743 0.07 -10.45 5.19
C GLU A 743 1.19 -9.99 4.27
N ASN A 744 0.84 -9.41 3.13
CA ASN A 744 1.80 -8.92 2.12
C ASN A 744 2.72 -10.04 1.60
N LEU A 745 2.11 -11.12 1.10
CA LEU A 745 2.83 -12.20 0.40
C LEU A 745 2.85 -11.88 -1.10
N LEU A 746 4.06 -11.73 -1.65
CA LEU A 746 4.30 -11.57 -3.08
C LEU A 746 4.91 -12.86 -3.64
N ILE A 747 4.24 -13.46 -4.62
CA ILE A 747 4.75 -14.58 -5.41
C ILE A 747 4.82 -14.13 -6.87
N GLU A 748 6.03 -13.99 -7.42
CA GLU A 748 6.16 -13.53 -8.80
C GLU A 748 7.25 -14.23 -9.61
N HIS A 749 7.03 -14.34 -10.92
CA HIS A 749 8.01 -14.93 -11.85
C HIS A 749 8.44 -16.35 -11.50
N CYS A 750 7.66 -17.10 -10.72
CA CYS A 750 8.00 -18.47 -10.35
C CYS A 750 7.51 -19.47 -11.40
N GLN A 751 8.27 -20.55 -11.59
CA GLN A 751 7.85 -21.72 -12.33
C GLN A 751 7.56 -22.85 -11.34
N ILE A 752 6.39 -23.48 -11.46
CA ILE A 752 5.91 -24.49 -10.52
C ILE A 752 5.38 -25.68 -11.33
N ASP A 753 6.08 -26.81 -11.29
CA ASP A 753 5.81 -27.95 -12.18
C ASP A 753 5.63 -29.28 -11.43
N ASN A 754 4.72 -30.13 -11.91
CA ASN A 754 4.63 -31.57 -11.56
C ASN A 754 4.46 -31.88 -10.06
N ASN A 755 3.77 -31.01 -9.32
CA ASN A 755 3.47 -31.28 -7.92
C ASN A 755 2.27 -32.25 -7.80
N SER A 756 2.34 -33.20 -6.88
CA SER A 756 1.25 -34.18 -6.69
C SER A 756 -0.03 -33.55 -6.13
N GLY A 757 0.07 -32.40 -5.48
CA GLY A 757 -1.03 -31.56 -5.01
C GLY A 757 -1.16 -30.27 -5.84
N ASP A 758 -1.28 -29.13 -5.18
CA ASP A 758 -1.38 -27.80 -5.79
C ASP A 758 -0.06 -27.16 -6.19
N GLY A 759 -0.13 -26.26 -7.17
CA GLY A 759 0.94 -25.32 -7.47
C GLY A 759 1.10 -24.30 -6.34
N ILE A 760 0.05 -23.51 -6.10
CA ILE A 760 -0.02 -22.55 -5.01
C ILE A 760 -1.30 -22.77 -4.20
N LEU A 761 -1.15 -22.88 -2.88
CA LEU A 761 -2.23 -23.07 -1.93
C LEU A 761 -2.26 -21.95 -0.89
N TYR A 762 -3.44 -21.36 -0.69
CA TYR A 762 -3.71 -20.36 0.34
C TYR A 762 -4.76 -20.88 1.32
N GLU A 763 -4.32 -21.33 2.49
CA GLU A 763 -5.19 -21.76 3.58
C GLU A 763 -5.22 -20.71 4.68
N ASP A 764 -6.41 -20.32 5.13
CA ASP A 764 -6.64 -19.49 6.33
C ASP A 764 -5.91 -18.13 6.40
N TRP A 765 -6.65 -17.02 6.34
CA TRP A 765 -6.17 -15.67 6.75
C TRP A 765 -4.93 -15.15 6.03
N SER A 766 -4.87 -15.39 4.72
CA SER A 766 -3.95 -14.65 3.84
C SER A 766 -4.59 -13.31 3.45
N LYS A 767 -3.86 -12.20 3.61
CA LYS A 767 -4.32 -10.85 3.30
C LYS A 767 -3.32 -10.11 2.43
N ASN A 768 -3.81 -9.35 1.46
CA ASN A 768 -2.99 -8.54 0.55
C ASN A 768 -1.90 -9.39 -0.14
N THR A 769 -2.30 -10.56 -0.61
CA THR A 769 -1.41 -11.44 -1.38
C THR A 769 -1.46 -11.05 -2.85
N ILE A 770 -0.29 -11.01 -3.48
CA ILE A 770 -0.17 -10.82 -4.93
C ILE A 770 0.55 -12.04 -5.50
N ALA A 771 -0.11 -12.75 -6.41
CA ALA A 771 0.53 -13.79 -7.22
C ALA A 771 0.48 -13.37 -8.69
N ARG A 772 1.64 -13.08 -9.28
CA ARG A 772 1.70 -12.57 -10.65
C ARG A 772 2.85 -13.08 -11.50
N TYR A 773 2.65 -13.13 -12.82
CA TYR A 773 3.71 -13.55 -13.76
C TYR A 773 4.27 -14.95 -13.49
N ASN A 774 3.51 -15.82 -12.80
CA ASN A 774 3.93 -17.18 -12.51
C ASN A 774 3.51 -18.12 -13.63
N VAL A 775 4.27 -19.21 -13.78
CA VAL A 775 4.00 -20.29 -14.71
C VAL A 775 3.76 -21.56 -13.90
N ILE A 776 2.55 -22.12 -13.99
CA ILE A 776 2.17 -23.28 -13.17
C ILE A 776 1.70 -24.41 -14.08
N ARG A 777 2.36 -25.57 -14.00
CA ARG A 777 2.09 -26.71 -14.86
C ARG A 777 1.96 -28.03 -14.12
N GLY A 778 1.07 -28.90 -14.61
CA GLY A 778 1.06 -30.29 -14.17
C GLY A 778 0.73 -30.50 -12.69
N SER A 779 -0.01 -29.59 -12.06
CA SER A 779 -0.44 -29.75 -10.67
C SER A 779 -1.54 -30.81 -10.56
N GLY A 780 -1.38 -31.75 -9.63
CA GLY A 780 -2.30 -32.88 -9.41
C GLY A 780 -3.68 -32.50 -8.89
N ILE A 781 -3.81 -31.36 -8.20
CA ILE A 781 -5.08 -30.86 -7.66
C ILE A 781 -5.50 -29.56 -8.34
N ALA A 782 -4.91 -28.42 -7.99
CA ALA A 782 -5.14 -27.16 -8.66
C ALA A 782 -3.84 -26.40 -8.94
N ALA A 783 -3.82 -25.59 -10.00
CA ALA A 783 -2.71 -24.67 -10.21
C ALA A 783 -2.68 -23.62 -9.09
N ILE A 784 -3.85 -23.03 -8.82
CA ILE A 784 -4.06 -22.08 -7.71
C ILE A 784 -5.30 -22.53 -6.94
N TRP A 785 -5.10 -22.87 -5.66
CA TRP A 785 -6.16 -23.14 -4.71
C TRP A 785 -6.24 -22.00 -3.69
N ILE A 786 -7.37 -21.30 -3.68
CA ILE A 786 -7.69 -20.22 -2.75
C ILE A 786 -8.78 -20.71 -1.81
N ASP A 787 -8.39 -20.97 -0.56
CA ASP A 787 -9.32 -21.39 0.47
C ASP A 787 -9.84 -20.20 1.28
N ASN A 788 -8.94 -19.35 1.78
CA ASN A 788 -9.30 -18.12 2.48
C ASN A 788 -8.26 -17.00 2.28
N ALA A 789 -8.56 -16.10 1.35
CA ALA A 789 -7.75 -14.92 1.04
C ALA A 789 -8.59 -13.64 0.99
N GLU A 790 -8.02 -12.54 1.50
CA GLU A 790 -8.60 -11.18 1.51
C GLU A 790 -7.75 -10.20 0.72
N MET A 791 -8.40 -9.25 0.02
CA MET A 791 -7.75 -8.16 -0.73
C MET A 791 -6.59 -8.65 -1.60
N SER A 792 -6.76 -9.82 -2.22
CA SER A 792 -5.67 -10.52 -2.90
C SER A 792 -5.86 -10.51 -4.41
N THR A 793 -4.74 -10.41 -5.14
CA THR A 793 -4.73 -10.28 -6.60
C THR A 793 -3.92 -11.41 -7.23
N PHE A 794 -4.52 -12.10 -8.19
CA PHE A 794 -3.94 -13.15 -8.98
C PHE A 794 -3.93 -12.69 -10.43
N GLU A 795 -2.78 -12.18 -10.90
CA GLU A 795 -2.74 -11.48 -12.18
C GLU A 795 -1.60 -11.89 -13.11
N ASN A 796 -1.86 -11.93 -14.42
CA ASN A 796 -0.83 -12.20 -15.42
C ASN A 796 -0.11 -13.55 -15.23
N ASN A 797 -0.76 -14.56 -14.64
CA ASN A 797 -0.20 -15.91 -14.53
C ASN A 797 -0.54 -16.75 -15.76
N TYR A 798 0.33 -17.72 -16.07
CA TYR A 798 0.14 -18.72 -17.11
C TYR A 798 -0.07 -20.10 -16.48
N LEU A 799 -1.27 -20.65 -16.62
CA LEU A 799 -1.67 -21.93 -16.03
C LEU A 799 -1.89 -22.94 -17.15
N GLU A 800 -1.11 -24.02 -17.16
CA GLU A 800 -1.13 -25.01 -18.25
C GLU A 800 -1.20 -26.44 -17.75
N SER A 801 -2.11 -27.24 -18.32
CA SER A 801 -2.15 -28.69 -18.07
C SER A 801 -2.23 -29.06 -16.58
N ASN A 802 -3.02 -28.31 -15.82
CA ASN A 802 -3.28 -28.59 -14.41
C ASN A 802 -4.60 -29.38 -14.30
N ASN A 803 -4.79 -30.10 -13.20
CA ASN A 803 -6.04 -30.85 -13.03
C ASN A 803 -7.26 -29.91 -12.88
N VAL A 804 -7.09 -28.86 -12.07
CA VAL A 804 -7.96 -27.68 -11.97
C VAL A 804 -7.08 -26.44 -12.15
N ALA A 805 -7.52 -25.43 -12.89
CA ALA A 805 -6.71 -24.21 -13.00
C ALA A 805 -6.86 -23.36 -11.75
N ILE A 806 -8.09 -23.07 -11.36
CA ILE A 806 -8.41 -22.27 -10.18
C ILE A 806 -9.48 -22.96 -9.36
N TRP A 807 -9.20 -23.14 -8.07
CA TRP A 807 -10.17 -23.68 -7.12
C TRP A 807 -10.39 -22.68 -5.98
N LEU A 808 -11.62 -22.19 -5.86
CA LEU A 808 -12.11 -21.40 -4.73
C LEU A 808 -12.91 -22.33 -3.81
N SER A 809 -12.38 -22.70 -2.64
CA SER A 809 -13.04 -23.69 -1.77
C SER A 809 -13.80 -23.12 -0.58
N GLY A 810 -13.36 -22.02 0.02
CA GLY A 810 -13.99 -21.46 1.23
C GLY A 810 -14.17 -22.50 2.36
N GLU A 811 -13.14 -22.76 3.16
CA GLU A 811 -13.00 -23.98 3.97
C GLU A 811 -14.23 -24.38 4.80
N ASP A 812 -14.60 -25.65 4.69
CA ASP A 812 -15.68 -26.31 5.43
C ASP A 812 -15.45 -26.32 6.97
N SER A 813 -14.19 -26.34 7.43
CA SER A 813 -13.79 -26.51 8.85
C SER A 813 -14.01 -25.29 9.74
N SER A 814 -13.95 -24.09 9.17
CA SER A 814 -13.53 -22.93 9.96
C SER A 814 -14.64 -21.95 10.34
N ASN A 815 -15.87 -22.13 9.83
CA ASN A 815 -16.96 -21.14 9.89
C ASN A 815 -16.61 -19.82 9.18
N ARG A 816 -15.70 -19.83 8.20
CA ARG A 816 -15.17 -18.61 7.58
C ARG A 816 -15.43 -18.60 6.07
N PHE A 817 -15.93 -17.46 5.59
CA PHE A 817 -16.09 -17.19 4.17
C PHE A 817 -14.73 -16.86 3.54
N LEU A 818 -14.59 -17.05 2.23
CA LEU A 818 -13.65 -16.24 1.45
C LEU A 818 -14.03 -14.77 1.70
N THR A 819 -13.13 -13.99 2.30
CA THR A 819 -13.44 -12.66 2.82
C THR A 819 -12.97 -11.56 1.83
N ASN A 820 -13.87 -10.62 1.56
CA ASN A 820 -13.68 -9.31 0.92
C ASN A 820 -12.53 -9.13 -0.11
N PHE A 821 -12.93 -9.22 -1.38
CA PHE A 821 -12.20 -8.81 -2.59
C PHE A 821 -11.04 -9.72 -2.99
N VAL A 822 -11.32 -10.66 -3.90
CA VAL A 822 -10.29 -11.40 -4.65
C VAL A 822 -10.40 -11.03 -6.12
N SER A 823 -9.31 -10.52 -6.69
CA SER A 823 -9.24 -10.21 -8.12
C SER A 823 -8.39 -11.26 -8.83
N ILE A 824 -8.97 -11.93 -9.80
CA ILE A 824 -8.32 -12.90 -10.69
C ILE A 824 -8.37 -12.28 -12.07
N ARG A 825 -7.26 -11.71 -12.54
CA ARG A 825 -7.30 -10.91 -13.76
C ARG A 825 -6.14 -11.11 -14.71
N ASN A 826 -6.38 -10.93 -16.00
CA ASN A 826 -5.34 -10.99 -17.02
C ASN A 826 -4.55 -12.31 -17.02
N ASN A 827 -5.10 -13.42 -16.51
CA ASN A 827 -4.41 -14.72 -16.54
C ASN A 827 -4.64 -15.43 -17.87
N ILE A 828 -3.69 -16.26 -18.29
CA ILE A 828 -3.81 -17.17 -19.43
C ILE A 828 -3.94 -18.59 -18.88
N ILE A 829 -5.04 -19.25 -19.18
CA ILE A 829 -5.35 -20.61 -18.75
C ILE A 829 -5.49 -21.47 -20.00
N VAL A 830 -4.63 -22.46 -20.17
CA VAL A 830 -4.58 -23.30 -21.37
C VAL A 830 -4.51 -24.79 -21.05
N HIS A 831 -5.00 -25.60 -21.99
CA HIS A 831 -4.66 -27.03 -22.08
C HIS A 831 -4.98 -27.89 -20.83
N ASN A 832 -6.10 -27.67 -20.15
CA ASN A 832 -6.68 -28.68 -19.27
C ASN A 832 -7.31 -29.80 -20.11
N ASP A 833 -6.58 -30.90 -20.30
CA ASP A 833 -7.09 -32.13 -20.92
C ASP A 833 -7.19 -33.24 -19.85
N PRO A 834 -8.39 -33.51 -19.30
CA PRO A 834 -8.63 -34.53 -18.28
C PRO A 834 -8.11 -35.93 -18.64
N ASP A 835 -8.09 -36.25 -19.94
CA ASP A 835 -7.81 -37.60 -20.43
C ASP A 835 -6.30 -37.85 -20.61
N LYS A 836 -5.46 -36.81 -20.51
CA LYS A 836 -4.00 -36.90 -20.67
C LYS A 836 -3.23 -36.75 -19.36
N PHE A 837 -3.90 -36.48 -18.24
CA PHE A 837 -3.22 -36.30 -16.97
C PHE A 837 -2.67 -37.63 -16.45
N PHE A 838 -1.35 -37.65 -16.22
CA PHE A 838 -0.63 -38.80 -15.66
C PHE A 838 -0.68 -38.66 -14.14
N ASP A 839 -1.53 -39.44 -13.48
CA ASP A 839 -1.53 -39.58 -12.02
C ASP A 839 -0.55 -40.70 -11.61
N PRO A 840 0.62 -40.38 -11.00
CA PRO A 840 1.52 -41.40 -10.48
C PRO A 840 1.06 -42.01 -9.14
N VAL A 841 0.03 -41.48 -8.49
CA VAL A 841 -0.47 -41.92 -7.18
C VAL A 841 -1.91 -42.41 -7.29
N THR A 842 -2.04 -43.57 -7.95
CA THR A 842 -3.26 -44.35 -8.07
C THR A 842 -3.98 -44.50 -6.71
N THR A 843 -5.19 -43.95 -6.59
CA THR A 843 -6.41 -44.54 -5.97
C THR A 843 -7.34 -43.53 -5.27
N ILE A 844 -6.95 -42.27 -5.02
CA ILE A 844 -7.67 -41.50 -4.01
C ILE A 844 -8.84 -40.64 -4.53
N ARG A 845 -8.79 -39.88 -5.64
CA ARG A 845 -9.96 -39.04 -6.06
C ARG A 845 -10.09 -38.79 -7.57
N PRO A 846 -10.74 -39.69 -8.35
CA PRO A 846 -11.05 -39.46 -9.77
C PRO A 846 -12.08 -38.34 -10.04
N SER A 847 -12.51 -37.58 -9.03
CA SER A 847 -13.67 -36.67 -9.09
C SER A 847 -13.34 -35.19 -9.33
N TYR A 848 -12.10 -34.72 -9.11
CA TYR A 848 -11.77 -33.29 -9.28
C TYR A 848 -11.38 -32.91 -10.73
N GLY A 849 -10.89 -33.86 -11.51
CA GLY A 849 -10.13 -33.59 -12.75
C GLY A 849 -10.91 -33.34 -14.02
N LYS A 850 -12.07 -32.70 -13.95
CA LYS A 850 -12.93 -32.49 -15.13
C LYS A 850 -13.44 -31.06 -15.25
N ARG A 851 -12.76 -30.10 -14.61
CA ARG A 851 -13.17 -28.70 -14.44
C ARG A 851 -12.00 -27.77 -14.70
N THR A 852 -12.24 -26.61 -15.31
CA THR A 852 -11.21 -25.56 -15.35
C THR A 852 -11.25 -24.73 -14.07
N ILE A 853 -12.46 -24.32 -13.65
CA ILE A 853 -12.68 -23.51 -12.44
C ILE A 853 -13.67 -24.24 -11.53
N ILE A 854 -13.30 -24.40 -10.27
CA ILE A 854 -14.19 -24.89 -9.21
C ILE A 854 -14.46 -23.77 -8.23
N ILE A 855 -15.74 -23.55 -7.94
CA ILE A 855 -16.19 -22.57 -6.96
C ILE A 855 -17.11 -23.29 -5.98
N SER A 856 -16.67 -23.43 -4.74
CA SER A 856 -17.47 -24.01 -3.67
C SER A 856 -18.39 -22.97 -3.02
N SER A 857 -19.47 -23.45 -2.40
CA SER A 857 -20.32 -22.65 -1.51
C SER A 857 -19.48 -21.88 -0.47
N ASN A 858 -19.92 -20.67 -0.08
CA ASN A 858 -19.21 -19.69 0.76
C ASN A 858 -18.18 -18.79 0.03
N THR A 859 -18.17 -18.82 -1.31
CA THR A 859 -17.40 -17.88 -2.13
C THR A 859 -18.15 -16.57 -2.33
N ARG A 860 -17.47 -15.42 -2.12
CA ARG A 860 -18.06 -14.11 -2.34
C ARG A 860 -17.08 -13.02 -2.76
N ASN A 861 -17.58 -12.00 -3.45
CA ASN A 861 -16.83 -10.80 -3.86
C ASN A 861 -15.55 -11.15 -4.65
N VAL A 862 -15.69 -12.01 -5.65
CA VAL A 862 -14.59 -12.50 -6.49
C VAL A 862 -14.80 -12.02 -7.92
N TYR A 863 -13.75 -11.46 -8.52
CA TYR A 863 -13.80 -10.85 -9.84
C TYR A 863 -12.80 -11.54 -10.78
N PHE A 864 -13.32 -12.25 -11.76
CA PHE A 864 -12.59 -12.79 -12.90
C PHE A 864 -12.65 -11.76 -14.03
N ASP A 865 -11.59 -10.96 -14.19
CA ASP A 865 -11.55 -9.88 -15.17
C ASP A 865 -10.48 -10.11 -16.24
N ASN A 866 -10.83 -9.97 -17.52
CA ASN A 866 -9.83 -9.92 -18.59
C ASN A 866 -8.94 -11.19 -18.71
N ASN A 867 -9.40 -12.34 -18.22
CA ASN A 867 -8.66 -13.60 -18.36
C ASN A 867 -8.90 -14.23 -19.73
N THR A 868 -7.88 -14.92 -20.24
CA THR A 868 -7.99 -15.77 -21.44
C THR A 868 -8.03 -17.22 -21.02
N ILE A 869 -9.14 -17.90 -21.28
CA ILE A 869 -9.42 -19.27 -20.86
C ILE A 869 -9.61 -20.11 -22.12
N ALA A 870 -8.53 -20.72 -22.58
CA ALA A 870 -8.51 -21.62 -23.70
C ALA A 870 -8.55 -23.08 -23.22
N PHE A 871 -9.52 -23.85 -23.68
CA PHE A 871 -9.70 -25.22 -23.20
C PHE A 871 -9.94 -26.20 -24.36
N ASN A 872 -9.57 -27.46 -24.12
CA ASN A 872 -9.70 -28.55 -25.07
C ASN A 872 -10.58 -29.63 -24.46
N LYS A 873 -11.64 -30.07 -25.16
CA LYS A 873 -12.44 -31.25 -24.76
C LYS A 873 -12.88 -31.27 -23.28
N ASN A 874 -13.14 -30.11 -22.69
CA ASN A 874 -13.49 -30.04 -21.28
C ASN A 874 -14.99 -30.36 -21.07
N PRO A 875 -15.35 -31.35 -20.24
CA PRO A 875 -16.75 -31.69 -19.98
C PRO A 875 -17.50 -30.62 -19.17
N VAL A 876 -16.82 -29.77 -18.38
CA VAL A 876 -17.45 -28.65 -17.65
C VAL A 876 -16.41 -27.56 -17.42
N LEU A 877 -16.69 -26.34 -17.86
CA LEU A 877 -15.74 -25.24 -17.72
C LEU A 877 -15.71 -24.69 -16.28
N ILE A 878 -16.85 -24.22 -15.79
CA ILE A 878 -17.03 -23.68 -14.44
C ILE A 878 -18.01 -24.58 -13.69
N GLU A 879 -17.64 -25.03 -12.49
CA GLU A 879 -18.54 -25.76 -11.60
C GLU A 879 -18.74 -25.03 -10.27
N LEU A 880 -20.01 -24.82 -9.95
CA LEU A 880 -20.46 -24.38 -8.63
C LEU A 880 -20.81 -25.61 -7.80
N GLN A 881 -19.99 -25.91 -6.80
CA GLN A 881 -20.13 -27.08 -5.93
C GLN A 881 -20.74 -26.69 -4.58
N ARG A 882 -21.91 -27.23 -4.26
CA ARG A 882 -22.43 -27.17 -2.88
C ARG A 882 -21.84 -28.33 -2.06
N ARG A 883 -21.09 -28.02 -1.01
CA ARG A 883 -20.48 -29.02 -0.12
C ARG A 883 -21.28 -29.18 1.18
N PRO A 884 -21.66 -30.41 1.57
CA PRO A 884 -22.50 -30.64 2.74
C PRO A 884 -21.71 -30.51 4.05
N ARG A 885 -22.29 -29.81 5.02
CA ARG A 885 -21.82 -29.85 6.42
C ARG A 885 -22.49 -30.98 7.21
N ARG A 886 -21.70 -31.64 8.08
CA ARG A 886 -22.21 -32.51 9.15
C ARG A 886 -22.91 -31.76 10.30
N ASN A 887 -22.88 -30.42 10.34
CA ASN A 887 -23.56 -29.60 11.34
C ASN A 887 -24.19 -28.33 10.75
N ILE A 888 -25.47 -28.16 11.08
CA ILE A 888 -26.47 -27.23 10.55
C ILE A 888 -26.05 -25.77 10.80
N TYR A 889 -25.60 -25.05 9.76
CA TYR A 889 -25.60 -23.58 9.73
C TYR A 889 -26.26 -23.10 8.41
N PRO A 890 -27.07 -22.03 8.42
CA PRO A 890 -27.96 -21.69 7.31
C PRO A 890 -27.31 -20.92 6.13
N GLN A 891 -25.98 -20.97 5.96
CA GLN A 891 -25.25 -19.98 5.14
C GLN A 891 -24.45 -20.56 3.95
N ASP A 892 -24.90 -21.63 3.31
CA ASP A 892 -24.31 -22.13 2.05
C ASP A 892 -24.74 -21.23 0.86
N TYR A 893 -24.20 -20.02 0.73
CA TYR A 893 -24.54 -19.12 -0.40
C TYR A 893 -23.31 -18.55 -1.12
N TYR A 894 -23.50 -18.22 -2.39
CA TYR A 894 -22.56 -17.49 -3.24
C TYR A 894 -22.97 -16.01 -3.23
N ARG A 895 -22.03 -15.08 -3.47
CA ARG A 895 -22.38 -13.65 -3.62
C ARG A 895 -21.38 -12.89 -4.49
N ASP A 896 -21.84 -12.04 -5.39
CA ASP A 896 -20.97 -11.12 -6.16
C ASP A 896 -19.77 -11.83 -6.81
N ILE A 897 -20.03 -12.89 -7.56
CA ILE A 897 -19.00 -13.58 -8.35
C ILE A 897 -19.13 -13.07 -9.79
N TRP A 898 -18.15 -12.28 -10.24
CA TRP A 898 -18.22 -11.59 -11.51
C TRP A 898 -17.21 -12.16 -12.50
N PHE A 899 -17.67 -12.44 -13.72
CA PHE A 899 -16.85 -12.73 -14.89
C PHE A 899 -17.05 -11.60 -15.88
N ARG A 900 -16.04 -10.75 -16.07
CA ARG A 900 -16.10 -9.58 -16.95
C ARG A 900 -14.96 -9.57 -17.94
N ASN A 901 -15.26 -9.23 -19.19
CA ASN A 901 -14.24 -9.03 -20.22
C ASN A 901 -13.31 -10.24 -20.42
N ASN A 902 -13.73 -11.46 -20.09
CA ASN A 902 -12.91 -12.66 -20.29
C ASN A 902 -13.06 -13.17 -21.73
N ILE A 903 -12.06 -13.93 -22.17
CA ILE A 903 -12.09 -14.69 -23.43
C ILE A 903 -12.28 -16.17 -23.08
N PHE A 904 -13.41 -16.75 -23.47
CA PHE A 904 -13.70 -18.17 -23.35
C PHE A 904 -13.56 -18.83 -24.72
N TRP A 905 -12.42 -19.48 -24.94
CA TRP A 905 -12.04 -20.03 -26.24
C TRP A 905 -12.01 -21.55 -26.27
N GLN A 906 -12.79 -22.14 -27.16
CA GLN A 906 -12.76 -23.58 -27.43
C GLN A 906 -11.67 -23.87 -28.46
N ASN A 907 -10.45 -24.18 -28.01
CA ASN A 907 -9.34 -24.48 -28.91
C ASN A 907 -9.57 -25.80 -29.69
N SER A 908 -10.29 -26.78 -29.10
CA SER A 908 -10.79 -27.96 -29.83
C SER A 908 -11.97 -28.68 -29.15
N GLY A 909 -12.90 -29.20 -29.96
CA GLY A 909 -14.11 -29.91 -29.52
C GLY A 909 -15.36 -29.02 -29.56
N SER A 910 -16.50 -29.53 -29.06
CA SER A 910 -17.73 -28.75 -28.89
C SER A 910 -18.23 -28.88 -27.46
N ILE A 911 -18.40 -27.77 -26.73
CA ILE A 911 -19.05 -27.77 -25.42
C ILE A 911 -20.55 -27.47 -25.58
N GLN A 912 -21.41 -28.22 -24.89
CA GLN A 912 -22.83 -27.85 -24.79
C GLN A 912 -22.97 -26.62 -23.91
N GLU A 913 -23.92 -25.75 -24.22
CA GLU A 913 -24.13 -24.51 -23.46
C GLU A 913 -24.35 -24.77 -21.95
N SER A 914 -25.03 -25.88 -21.63
CA SER A 914 -25.29 -26.34 -20.26
C SER A 914 -24.03 -26.73 -19.46
N LEU A 915 -22.87 -26.80 -20.12
CA LEU A 915 -21.59 -27.20 -19.54
C LEU A 915 -20.60 -26.03 -19.42
N TRP A 916 -20.98 -24.83 -19.89
CA TRP A 916 -20.26 -23.59 -19.55
C TRP A 916 -20.29 -23.34 -18.04
N LEU A 917 -21.46 -23.52 -17.44
CA LEU A 917 -21.69 -23.40 -16.01
C LEU A 917 -22.53 -24.56 -15.50
N LYS A 918 -21.92 -25.42 -14.69
CA LYS A 918 -22.61 -26.54 -14.05
C LYS A 918 -22.82 -26.27 -12.56
N TYR A 919 -24.00 -26.64 -12.10
CA TYR A 919 -24.37 -26.66 -10.69
C TYR A 919 -24.34 -28.12 -10.21
N SER A 920 -23.55 -28.43 -9.18
CA SER A 920 -23.49 -29.78 -8.62
C SER A 920 -23.69 -29.81 -7.11
N TYR A 921 -24.30 -30.91 -6.67
CA TYR A 921 -24.55 -31.26 -5.27
C TYR A 921 -23.64 -32.44 -4.92
N ALA A 922 -23.09 -32.48 -3.71
CA ALA A 922 -22.35 -33.66 -3.27
C ALA A 922 -23.26 -34.91 -3.19
N GLU A 923 -22.69 -36.09 -3.46
CA GLU A 923 -23.41 -37.37 -3.58
C GLU A 923 -24.24 -37.77 -2.33
N GLU A 924 -23.97 -37.17 -1.17
CA GLU A 924 -24.69 -37.46 0.07
C GLU A 924 -25.98 -36.63 0.27
N ASP A 925 -26.26 -35.60 -0.56
CA ASP A 925 -27.35 -34.63 -0.35
C ASP A 925 -28.56 -34.80 -1.30
N HIS A 926 -28.98 -36.04 -1.54
CA HIS A 926 -30.14 -36.32 -2.40
C HIS A 926 -31.50 -35.89 -1.83
N GLN A 927 -31.57 -35.49 -0.54
CA GLN A 927 -32.82 -35.19 0.15
C GLN A 927 -33.10 -33.69 0.38
N ASN A 928 -32.09 -32.79 0.33
CA ASN A 928 -32.27 -31.35 0.49
C ASN A 928 -31.83 -30.58 -0.78
N LYS A 929 -32.67 -30.63 -1.82
CA LYS A 929 -32.53 -29.83 -3.04
C LYS A 929 -32.84 -28.33 -2.81
N ALA A 930 -32.21 -27.69 -1.83
CA ALA A 930 -32.21 -26.23 -1.75
C ALA A 930 -31.39 -25.68 -2.94
N MET A 931 -31.99 -24.75 -3.68
CA MET A 931 -31.48 -24.23 -4.94
C MET A 931 -30.19 -23.44 -4.72
N ILE A 932 -29.15 -23.74 -5.50
CA ILE A 932 -28.00 -22.84 -5.64
C ILE A 932 -28.50 -21.50 -6.19
N ASP A 933 -28.19 -20.41 -5.51
CA ASP A 933 -28.55 -19.06 -5.96
C ASP A 933 -27.77 -18.71 -7.23
N LYS A 934 -28.46 -18.78 -8.36
CA LYS A 934 -27.89 -18.49 -9.67
C LYS A 934 -27.67 -16.99 -9.89
N GLU A 935 -28.36 -16.14 -9.13
CA GLU A 935 -28.25 -14.69 -9.26
C GLU A 935 -26.93 -14.16 -8.67
N ALA A 936 -26.22 -14.98 -7.91
CA ALA A 936 -24.94 -14.63 -7.31
C ALA A 936 -23.73 -14.67 -8.27
N VAL A 937 -23.91 -15.20 -9.48
CA VAL A 937 -22.85 -15.30 -10.50
C VAL A 937 -23.24 -14.47 -11.72
N HIS A 938 -22.40 -13.52 -12.07
CA HIS A 938 -22.66 -12.53 -13.11
C HIS A 938 -21.64 -12.65 -14.24
N PHE A 939 -22.12 -12.73 -15.47
CA PHE A 939 -21.32 -12.67 -16.67
C PHE A 939 -21.67 -11.38 -17.42
N VAL A 940 -20.66 -10.55 -17.72
CA VAL A 940 -20.84 -9.29 -18.42
C VAL A 940 -19.73 -9.07 -19.43
N ASN A 941 -20.10 -8.83 -20.69
CA ASN A 941 -19.14 -8.44 -21.73
C ASN A 941 -18.01 -9.44 -21.89
N ASN A 942 -18.27 -10.75 -21.81
CA ASN A 942 -17.26 -11.75 -22.13
C ASN A 942 -17.35 -12.12 -23.60
N LEU A 943 -16.20 -12.48 -24.17
CA LEU A 943 -16.11 -13.05 -25.50
C LEU A 943 -16.25 -14.57 -25.42
N TRP A 944 -17.20 -15.11 -26.18
CA TRP A 944 -17.46 -16.53 -26.27
C TRP A 944 -17.35 -17.00 -27.73
N ASP A 945 -16.70 -18.15 -27.95
CA ASP A 945 -16.70 -18.79 -29.28
C ASP A 945 -18.12 -19.22 -29.70
N THR A 946 -18.89 -19.76 -28.74
CA THR A 946 -20.34 -19.97 -28.88
C THR A 946 -21.06 -19.13 -27.82
N PRO A 947 -22.08 -18.31 -28.19
CA PRO A 947 -22.77 -17.45 -27.23
C PRO A 947 -23.29 -18.21 -26.01
N TYR A 948 -23.05 -17.66 -24.82
CA TYR A 948 -23.64 -18.10 -23.57
C TYR A 948 -24.79 -17.18 -23.18
N SER A 949 -26.01 -17.71 -23.09
CA SER A 949 -27.22 -16.91 -22.79
C SER A 949 -27.25 -16.33 -21.37
N GLY A 950 -26.40 -16.81 -20.47
CA GLY A 950 -26.25 -16.28 -19.11
C GLY A 950 -25.38 -15.02 -18.99
N ASP A 951 -24.74 -14.58 -20.08
CA ASP A 951 -24.04 -13.29 -20.13
C ASP A 951 -25.02 -12.17 -20.49
N THR A 952 -24.94 -11.05 -19.77
CA THR A 952 -25.81 -9.89 -19.99
C THR A 952 -25.44 -9.09 -21.25
N HIS A 953 -24.17 -9.17 -21.69
CA HIS A 953 -23.66 -8.47 -22.86
C HIS A 953 -22.67 -9.37 -23.64
N PRO A 954 -23.06 -10.58 -24.10
CA PRO A 954 -22.13 -11.50 -24.72
C PRO A 954 -21.57 -10.92 -26.03
N VAL A 955 -20.26 -11.06 -26.21
CA VAL A 955 -19.59 -10.89 -27.51
C VAL A 955 -19.35 -12.28 -28.08
N THR A 956 -19.56 -12.45 -29.38
CA THR A 956 -19.33 -13.74 -30.06
C THR A 956 -18.34 -13.60 -31.20
N GLY A 957 -17.37 -14.50 -31.27
CA GLY A 957 -16.40 -14.54 -32.36
C GLY A 957 -15.15 -15.30 -31.98
N ASP A 958 -14.36 -15.65 -32.99
CA ASP A 958 -13.04 -16.25 -32.79
C ASP A 958 -12.07 -15.18 -32.27
N PRO A 959 -11.47 -15.35 -31.08
CA PRO A 959 -10.55 -14.38 -30.49
C PRO A 959 -9.35 -14.04 -31.39
N LEU A 960 -8.99 -14.90 -32.35
CA LEU A 960 -7.90 -14.66 -33.30
C LEU A 960 -8.27 -13.69 -34.42
N PHE A 961 -9.56 -13.45 -34.68
CA PHE A 961 -10.05 -12.70 -35.86
C PHE A 961 -10.96 -11.52 -35.51
N ILE A 962 -11.00 -11.08 -34.25
CA ILE A 962 -11.82 -9.94 -33.82
C ILE A 962 -11.20 -8.60 -34.23
N ASP A 963 -12.03 -7.72 -34.78
CA ASP A 963 -11.68 -6.36 -35.21
C ASP A 963 -11.06 -5.55 -34.04
N PRO A 964 -9.81 -5.07 -34.16
CA PRO A 964 -9.17 -4.18 -33.18
C PRO A 964 -9.95 -2.89 -32.85
N GLY A 965 -10.86 -2.45 -33.73
CA GLY A 965 -11.68 -1.24 -33.52
C GLY A 965 -13.01 -1.46 -32.80
N SER A 966 -13.33 -2.70 -32.41
CA SER A 966 -14.59 -3.04 -31.73
C SER A 966 -14.48 -2.87 -30.20
N TYR A 967 -15.58 -2.54 -29.50
CA TYR A 967 -15.68 -2.50 -28.03
C TYR A 967 -15.60 -3.91 -27.40
N THR A 968 -14.70 -4.75 -27.90
CA THR A 968 -14.56 -6.15 -27.49
C THR A 968 -13.53 -6.26 -26.38
N PRO A 969 -13.67 -7.26 -25.49
CA PRO A 969 -12.67 -7.52 -24.47
C PRO A 969 -11.29 -7.74 -25.09
N GLU A 970 -10.30 -6.95 -24.69
CA GLU A 970 -8.96 -7.08 -25.23
C GLU A 970 -8.32 -8.42 -24.83
N GLY A 971 -8.49 -8.85 -23.57
CA GLY A 971 -7.81 -10.01 -22.99
C GLY A 971 -6.29 -10.00 -23.28
N TYR A 972 -5.57 -11.08 -22.97
CA TYR A 972 -4.39 -11.37 -23.78
C TYR A 972 -4.92 -12.07 -25.04
N ARG A 973 -5.01 -11.34 -26.16
CA ARG A 973 -5.21 -11.97 -27.46
C ARG A 973 -4.13 -13.04 -27.60
N LEU A 974 -4.52 -14.26 -27.95
CA LEU A 974 -3.58 -15.35 -28.21
C LEU A 974 -2.92 -15.12 -29.57
N THR A 975 -2.26 -13.97 -29.71
CA THR A 975 -1.48 -13.60 -30.88
C THR A 975 -0.02 -13.76 -30.49
N ASP A 976 0.55 -14.85 -31.01
CA ASP A 976 1.90 -15.42 -30.85
C ASP A 976 2.12 -16.39 -29.68
#